data_AF-A0A5C6YMT7-F1
#
_entry.id   AF-A0A5C6YMT7-F1
#
_cell.length_a   1.000
_cell.length_b   1.000
_cell.length_c   1.000
_cell.angle_alpha   90.00
_cell.angle_beta   90.00
_cell.angle_gamma   90.00
#
_symmetry.space_group_name_H-M   'P 1'
#
loop_
_entity.id
_entity.type
_entity.pdbx_description
1 polymer ?
#
loop_
_entity_poly.entity_id
_entity_poly.type
_entity_poly.pdbx_seq_one_letter_code
_entity_poly.pdbx_strand_id
1 'polypeptide(L)'
;MRKITLFAFLLVCTISFSQISLEITEIFPGQAGTDLTADWFEIKNNGTDAWVSGVDGDLYYDDDSADPTTADIIQGISEIQPGGFAIVMIGDANDATTFTAIWSQVIDLTDVQIGFTDGAGLGAGGDAVTLWEGDPLTTSPIDSASYPDTSLNDGQSYDVELVAFSIVGNANGAVETIDLGGTNSDVPNIGSPGNGPAIAGSSELIITEIFPGQAGTDLTADWFEIKNNGTNAWVSGVDGDLYYDDDSADPTTADIIQGISEIQPDGFAIVIIGDANDASTFAAIWSQVINLTDVQIGFTDGAGLGAGGDAVTLWEGDPLTTSPIDSASYPDTSLNDGQSYDVELAAFSVVGNANGAVETIDLGGTNSDVPNIGSPGNGAVVSIVSVQFEAPYVSVSEDGTSVTINVIVSQAPTVDGTVDVSLIAGGTAAEGTDFTFAIAQTLTFIAGSTASQTITIPIINNTDDGSDLFFVLSLTNEAGLVIGTTDIFSVYILDDDTIVPVGDATELDVNYLASYLVDANGTAEITAYDPATQRLFVTNVGAIEVLDFSDPENITPLATIDIASFGSSVQSVAVSNGIVAAAIAATNPLDNGFVVLADTDGNNPTILEVGSLPDMLTFSPDGTKLLVANEGQPSDDYTIDPEGSVSVIDVSAGLGNISQADVTTLNFNAFDSQQAVLVAAGVRVFGPGATVSQDMEPEYIAVSDDSQMAYVTLQENNAYAIVDLSTLEITDIISFGKKDHSLPQNSLDTSDETDFIFNASWPIKGLYMPDAVSFYSVNGTGYIAIANEGDARDYSGYAEERKLDDADYILDPAVFSDIDILKLETNLGDINVTAASGDADGDGFYEEIHVFGCRSFSIFEAETGNLVYDSGNDFEVITAADPSLGGIFNASNSNNNFKNRSDNKGPEPEGIIVKQIGDQAYAFILLERIGGMMVYNVTDPANPVYLQYVNSRGTVPGNPESGDLGPEGVAFVEADDSPTGKALVILSNEVSATLSIYSLDNVVLSVNDNELASNDSFKVYPNPAEGRIFFSKPDSYVVFDMLGRLVISEKETASINVSNLIAGTYIVKNSKGISQKLIVK
;
A
#
# COMPACT_ATOMS: atom_id res chain seq x y z
N MET A 1 9.12 -36.88 -49.01
CA MET A 1 9.67 -37.41 -50.28
C MET A 1 11.10 -36.88 -50.39
N ARG A 2 12.10 -37.71 -50.10
CA ARG A 2 13.53 -37.37 -50.20
C ARG A 2 13.92 -37.26 -51.68
N LYS A 3 14.72 -36.26 -52.08
CA LYS A 3 15.67 -36.44 -53.19
C LYS A 3 16.96 -35.64 -52.99
N ILE A 4 18.00 -36.44 -52.79
CA ILE A 4 19.43 -36.19 -52.89
C ILE A 4 19.81 -36.44 -54.37
N THR A 5 20.40 -35.42 -55.00
CA THR A 5 21.73 -35.43 -55.65
C THR A 5 21.99 -36.11 -57.02
N LEU A 6 22.68 -35.34 -57.89
CA LEU A 6 23.82 -35.67 -58.78
C LEU A 6 23.65 -35.92 -60.31
N PHE A 7 24.24 -34.96 -61.08
CA PHE A 7 25.15 -35.04 -62.26
C PHE A 7 24.71 -35.62 -63.63
N ALA A 8 24.95 -34.85 -64.71
CA ALA A 8 26.05 -35.10 -65.66
C ALA A 8 26.14 -34.05 -66.80
N PHE A 9 27.39 -33.70 -67.12
CA PHE A 9 27.95 -32.81 -68.15
C PHE A 9 27.56 -33.12 -69.61
N LEU A 10 27.44 -32.08 -70.45
CA LEU A 10 27.81 -32.14 -71.87
C LEU A 10 28.45 -30.80 -72.31
N LEU A 11 29.73 -30.89 -72.69
CA LEU A 11 30.60 -29.82 -73.16
C LEU A 11 30.29 -29.49 -74.64
N VAL A 12 30.07 -28.22 -74.97
CA VAL A 12 30.10 -27.69 -76.35
C VAL A 12 31.13 -26.58 -76.40
N CYS A 13 32.11 -26.74 -77.29
CA CYS A 13 33.17 -25.79 -77.58
C CYS A 13 32.66 -24.72 -78.55
N THR A 14 32.74 -23.44 -78.19
CA THR A 14 32.62 -22.30 -79.11
C THR A 14 33.87 -21.43 -78.96
N ILE A 15 34.44 -21.09 -80.11
CA ILE A 15 35.65 -20.27 -80.29
C ILE A 15 35.32 -18.84 -79.84
N SER A 16 36.03 -18.32 -78.84
CA SER A 16 35.98 -16.91 -78.45
C SER A 16 36.88 -16.11 -79.40
N PHE A 17 36.32 -15.05 -80.01
CA PHE A 17 37.12 -13.98 -80.59
C PHE A 17 37.59 -13.10 -79.44
N SER A 18 38.89 -12.86 -79.40
CA SER A 18 39.56 -12.00 -78.44
C SER A 18 39.19 -10.53 -78.75
N GLN A 19 38.81 -9.75 -77.74
CA GLN A 19 38.32 -8.37 -77.88
C GLN A 19 38.69 -7.58 -76.61
N ILE A 20 39.42 -6.47 -76.80
CA ILE A 20 39.65 -5.42 -75.80
C ILE A 20 38.34 -4.61 -75.67
N SER A 21 37.91 -4.30 -74.44
CA SER A 21 36.73 -3.49 -74.16
C SER A 21 37.02 -2.60 -72.96
N LEU A 22 37.34 -1.34 -73.21
CA LEU A 22 37.66 -0.36 -72.17
C LEU A 22 36.46 0.54 -71.96
N GLU A 23 36.03 0.69 -70.72
CA GLU A 23 34.87 1.48 -70.32
C GLU A 23 35.24 2.42 -69.17
N ILE A 24 34.66 3.61 -69.15
CA ILE A 24 34.82 4.61 -68.08
C ILE A 24 33.83 4.26 -66.97
N THR A 25 34.34 4.02 -65.77
CA THR A 25 33.54 3.49 -64.65
C THR A 25 33.37 4.46 -63.49
N GLU A 26 34.27 5.43 -63.33
CA GLU A 26 34.20 6.42 -62.26
C GLU A 26 34.86 7.74 -62.72
N ILE A 27 34.30 8.89 -62.33
CA ILE A 27 34.78 10.22 -62.72
C ILE A 27 34.85 11.12 -61.48
N PHE A 28 36.00 11.75 -61.24
CA PHE A 28 36.22 12.67 -60.13
C PHE A 28 36.64 14.05 -60.67
N PRO A 29 35.80 15.09 -60.54
CA PRO A 29 36.04 16.42 -61.12
C PRO A 29 36.64 17.42 -60.10
N GLY A 30 37.32 16.94 -59.06
CA GLY A 30 37.97 17.79 -58.06
C GLY A 30 37.07 18.24 -56.90
N GLN A 31 37.61 19.15 -56.09
CA GLN A 31 37.02 19.79 -54.92
C GLN A 31 36.98 21.32 -55.07
N ALA A 32 36.06 21.98 -54.39
CA ALA A 32 36.02 23.43 -54.33
C ALA A 32 37.10 23.98 -53.39
N GLY A 33 38.14 24.60 -53.96
CA GLY A 33 39.17 25.28 -53.18
C GLY A 33 40.54 24.64 -53.39
N THR A 34 41.06 23.96 -52.37
CA THR A 34 42.31 23.18 -52.52
C THR A 34 41.95 21.73 -52.78
N ASP A 35 42.38 21.20 -53.92
CA ASP A 35 42.20 19.80 -54.27
C ASP A 35 43.22 18.90 -53.57
N LEU A 36 42.74 17.83 -52.94
CA LEU A 36 43.59 16.76 -52.42
C LEU A 36 44.27 15.96 -53.54
N THR A 37 43.53 15.72 -54.62
CA THR A 37 44.00 15.05 -55.83
C THR A 37 43.48 15.80 -57.03
N ALA A 38 44.27 15.90 -58.11
CA ALA A 38 43.79 16.43 -59.38
C ALA A 38 42.56 15.64 -59.89
N ASP A 39 41.84 16.20 -60.87
CA ASP A 39 40.75 15.51 -61.55
C ASP A 39 41.22 14.16 -62.08
N TRP A 40 40.38 13.14 -61.97
CA TRP A 40 40.72 11.82 -62.47
C TRP A 40 39.49 11.07 -62.95
N PHE A 41 39.72 10.08 -63.80
CA PHE A 41 38.70 9.12 -64.18
C PHE A 41 39.28 7.71 -64.22
N GLU A 42 38.40 6.73 -64.08
CA GLU A 42 38.73 5.32 -64.07
C GLU A 42 38.36 4.67 -65.40
N ILE A 43 39.26 3.82 -65.90
CA ILE A 43 39.05 2.93 -67.04
C ILE A 43 39.09 1.48 -66.54
N LYS A 44 38.07 0.70 -66.86
CA LYS A 44 38.00 -0.74 -66.61
C LYS A 44 38.06 -1.52 -67.92
N ASN A 45 38.90 -2.54 -67.97
CA ASN A 45 38.92 -3.46 -69.10
C ASN A 45 37.93 -4.61 -68.89
N ASN A 46 36.71 -4.45 -69.40
CA ASN A 46 35.66 -5.48 -69.44
C ASN A 46 35.87 -6.52 -70.55
N GLY A 47 36.95 -6.38 -71.34
CA GLY A 47 37.33 -7.29 -72.41
C GLY A 47 37.97 -8.59 -71.93
N THR A 48 38.35 -9.43 -72.90
CA THR A 48 38.98 -10.75 -72.62
C THR A 48 40.49 -10.76 -72.85
N ASP A 49 41.05 -9.70 -73.43
CA ASP A 49 42.49 -9.49 -73.61
C ASP A 49 42.94 -8.22 -72.90
N ALA A 50 44.21 -8.19 -72.49
CA ALA A 50 44.82 -6.99 -71.95
C ALA A 50 45.00 -5.95 -73.06
N TRP A 51 44.74 -4.68 -72.75
CA TRP A 51 45.28 -3.58 -73.55
C TRP A 51 46.75 -3.38 -73.13
N VAL A 52 47.68 -3.32 -74.08
CA VAL A 52 49.12 -3.19 -73.79
C VAL A 52 49.72 -2.02 -74.58
N SER A 53 50.32 -1.06 -73.86
CA SER A 53 50.94 0.12 -74.46
C SER A 53 52.04 -0.25 -75.47
N GLY A 54 51.99 0.35 -76.66
CA GLY A 54 52.92 0.08 -77.76
C GLY A 54 52.68 -1.23 -78.52
N VAL A 55 51.66 -2.01 -78.15
CA VAL A 55 51.14 -3.17 -78.90
C VAL A 55 49.78 -2.83 -79.50
N ASP A 56 48.88 -2.31 -78.66
CA ASP A 56 47.54 -1.87 -79.03
C ASP A 56 47.53 -0.36 -79.33
N GLY A 57 46.37 0.19 -79.75
CA GLY A 57 46.26 1.61 -80.05
C GLY A 57 46.47 2.46 -78.79
N ASP A 58 47.26 3.53 -78.87
CA ASP A 58 47.45 4.45 -77.74
C ASP A 58 46.10 5.03 -77.30
N LEU A 59 45.94 5.26 -75.98
CA LEU A 59 44.71 5.83 -75.43
C LEU A 59 44.76 7.35 -75.45
N TYR A 60 43.64 7.96 -75.82
CA TYR A 60 43.47 9.42 -75.84
C TYR A 60 42.21 9.83 -75.07
N TYR A 61 42.31 10.98 -74.42
CA TYR A 61 41.26 11.60 -73.63
C TYR A 61 40.92 12.97 -74.19
N ASP A 62 39.64 13.30 -74.24
CA ASP A 62 39.13 14.67 -74.41
C ASP A 62 37.96 14.88 -73.44
N ASP A 63 37.75 16.14 -73.05
CA ASP A 63 36.66 16.56 -72.16
C ASP A 63 35.32 16.69 -72.93
N ASP A 64 34.42 17.59 -72.49
CA ASP A 64 33.08 17.83 -73.06
C ASP A 64 33.06 18.06 -74.59
N SER A 65 34.18 18.48 -75.18
CA SER A 65 34.22 18.82 -76.61
C SER A 65 34.09 17.60 -77.53
N ALA A 66 34.49 16.41 -77.05
CA ALA A 66 34.66 15.18 -77.81
C ALA A 66 35.35 15.40 -79.17
N ASP A 67 36.22 16.41 -79.26
CA ASP A 67 36.86 16.85 -80.50
C ASP A 67 38.16 16.05 -80.69
N PRO A 68 38.22 15.18 -81.71
CA PRO A 68 39.42 14.37 -81.95
C PRO A 68 40.66 15.20 -82.31
N THR A 69 40.53 16.50 -82.55
CA THR A 69 41.66 17.41 -82.80
C THR A 69 42.27 17.99 -81.53
N THR A 70 41.56 17.91 -80.40
CA THR A 70 42.03 18.36 -79.08
C THR A 70 42.30 17.22 -78.11
N ALA A 71 41.94 15.98 -78.46
CA ALA A 71 42.21 14.83 -77.62
C ALA A 71 43.71 14.64 -77.33
N ASP A 72 44.05 14.52 -76.05
CA ASP A 72 45.41 14.40 -75.54
C ASP A 72 45.74 12.95 -75.16
N ILE A 73 47.00 12.57 -75.37
CA ILE A 73 47.46 11.19 -75.18
C ILE A 73 47.59 10.86 -73.68
N ILE A 74 47.03 9.72 -73.29
CA ILE A 74 47.17 9.18 -71.94
C ILE A 74 48.53 8.47 -71.82
N GLN A 75 49.30 8.86 -70.82
CA GLN A 75 50.66 8.39 -70.56
C GLN A 75 50.73 7.67 -69.20
N GLY A 76 51.76 6.86 -68.99
CA GLY A 76 52.03 6.22 -67.68
C GLY A 76 51.37 4.85 -67.46
N ILE A 77 50.40 4.45 -68.29
CA ILE A 77 49.78 3.11 -68.22
C ILE A 77 50.55 2.15 -69.12
N SER A 78 51.02 1.03 -68.55
CA SER A 78 51.80 0.03 -69.29
C SER A 78 50.93 -1.08 -69.91
N GLU A 79 49.88 -1.49 -69.19
CA GLU A 79 48.88 -2.44 -69.63
C GLU A 79 47.61 -2.28 -68.79
N ILE A 80 46.46 -2.76 -69.27
CA ILE A 80 45.23 -2.91 -68.46
C ILE A 80 44.73 -4.34 -68.68
N GLN A 81 44.93 -5.21 -67.68
CA GLN A 81 44.57 -6.63 -67.76
C GLN A 81 43.05 -6.83 -67.87
N PRO A 82 42.54 -7.97 -68.39
CA PRO A 82 41.12 -8.31 -68.33
C PRO A 82 40.59 -8.25 -66.88
N GLY A 83 39.54 -7.45 -66.65
CA GLY A 83 38.99 -7.16 -65.32
C GLY A 83 39.84 -6.20 -64.47
N GLY A 84 40.95 -5.70 -65.01
CA GLY A 84 41.82 -4.73 -64.36
C GLY A 84 41.36 -3.29 -64.60
N PHE A 85 41.87 -2.40 -63.74
CA PHE A 85 41.51 -0.99 -63.70
C PHE A 85 42.74 -0.12 -63.97
N ALA A 86 42.51 1.04 -64.55
CA ALA A 86 43.48 2.11 -64.62
C ALA A 86 42.85 3.45 -64.22
N ILE A 87 43.55 4.22 -63.41
CA ILE A 87 43.18 5.59 -63.04
C ILE A 87 43.99 6.55 -63.89
N VAL A 88 43.33 7.53 -64.49
CA VAL A 88 43.96 8.56 -65.32
C VAL A 88 43.78 9.90 -64.64
N MET A 89 44.90 10.49 -64.20
CA MET A 89 44.92 11.86 -63.69
C MET A 89 44.93 12.86 -64.84
N ILE A 90 44.10 13.89 -64.79
CA ILE A 90 44.13 15.00 -65.74
C ILE A 90 45.06 16.07 -65.17
N GLY A 91 46.33 16.02 -65.57
CA GLY A 91 47.44 16.75 -64.96
C GLY A 91 48.79 16.19 -65.41
N ASP A 92 49.74 16.09 -64.47
CA ASP A 92 51.08 15.56 -64.74
C ASP A 92 51.45 14.35 -63.89
N ALA A 93 52.67 13.83 -64.09
CA ALA A 93 53.16 12.65 -63.37
C ALA A 93 53.27 12.85 -61.84
N ASN A 94 53.41 14.09 -61.35
CA ASN A 94 53.38 14.38 -59.92
C ASN A 94 51.97 14.23 -59.38
N ASP A 95 50.94 14.60 -60.14
CA ASP A 95 49.55 14.43 -59.73
C ASP A 95 49.19 12.94 -59.55
N ALA A 96 49.69 12.07 -60.44
CA ALA A 96 49.59 10.61 -60.28
C ALA A 96 50.31 10.09 -59.01
N THR A 97 51.45 10.70 -58.66
CA THR A 97 52.19 10.35 -57.44
C THR A 97 51.42 10.81 -56.19
N THR A 98 50.85 12.02 -56.22
CA THR A 98 50.01 12.57 -55.14
C THR A 98 48.77 11.72 -54.95
N PHE A 99 48.05 11.38 -56.02
CA PHE A 99 46.89 10.49 -55.98
C PHE A 99 47.21 9.17 -55.28
N THR A 100 48.31 8.52 -55.67
CA THR A 100 48.73 7.26 -55.06
C THR A 100 49.00 7.42 -53.56
N ALA A 101 49.69 8.50 -53.16
CA ALA A 101 50.03 8.75 -51.76
C ALA A 101 48.80 9.02 -50.87
N ILE A 102 47.77 9.66 -51.41
CA ILE A 102 46.52 9.94 -50.69
C ILE A 102 45.66 8.67 -50.60
N TRP A 103 45.36 8.03 -51.73
CA TRP A 103 44.40 6.92 -51.76
C TRP A 103 44.95 5.60 -51.23
N SER A 104 46.27 5.34 -51.31
CA SER A 104 46.86 4.12 -50.77
C SER A 104 46.83 4.01 -49.24
N GLN A 105 46.44 5.08 -48.53
CA GLN A 105 46.22 5.05 -47.09
C GLN A 105 44.93 4.32 -46.71
N VAL A 106 43.95 4.27 -47.63
CA VAL A 106 42.58 3.82 -47.36
C VAL A 106 42.06 2.76 -48.34
N ILE A 107 42.67 2.62 -49.52
CA ILE A 107 42.34 1.60 -50.54
C ILE A 107 43.62 0.92 -51.05
N ASP A 108 43.56 -0.41 -51.23
CA ASP A 108 44.65 -1.16 -51.87
C ASP A 108 44.67 -0.92 -53.39
N LEU A 109 45.72 -0.23 -53.86
CA LEU A 109 45.95 0.08 -55.28
C LEU A 109 46.98 -0.85 -55.95
N THR A 110 47.37 -1.97 -55.32
CA THR A 110 48.51 -2.81 -55.76
C THR A 110 48.40 -3.32 -57.21
N ASP A 111 47.19 -3.60 -57.69
CA ASP A 111 46.94 -4.11 -59.05
C ASP A 111 46.30 -3.07 -59.99
N VAL A 112 46.28 -1.80 -59.59
CA VAL A 112 45.69 -0.68 -60.36
C VAL A 112 46.81 0.10 -61.06
N GLN A 113 46.63 0.38 -62.35
CA GLN A 113 47.61 1.17 -63.12
C GLN A 113 47.25 2.65 -63.04
N ILE A 114 48.24 3.52 -62.82
CA ILE A 114 47.98 4.95 -62.64
C ILE A 114 48.72 5.73 -63.73
N GLY A 115 47.95 6.35 -64.60
CA GLY A 115 48.41 7.19 -65.70
C GLY A 115 48.07 8.66 -65.51
N PHE A 116 48.46 9.47 -66.50
CA PHE A 116 48.12 10.88 -66.55
C PHE A 116 48.00 11.38 -67.99
N THR A 117 47.29 12.49 -68.19
CA THR A 117 47.17 13.22 -69.46
C THR A 117 47.20 14.72 -69.20
N ASP A 118 47.87 15.50 -70.06
CA ASP A 118 47.94 16.97 -69.94
C ASP A 118 46.78 17.70 -70.63
N GLY A 119 45.68 16.97 -70.88
CA GLY A 119 44.46 17.50 -71.46
C GLY A 119 43.68 18.45 -70.56
N ALA A 120 42.60 19.01 -71.10
CA ALA A 120 41.74 19.92 -70.36
C ALA A 120 41.05 19.22 -69.17
N GLY A 121 41.09 19.87 -68.00
CA GLY A 121 40.47 19.40 -66.76
C GLY A 121 38.94 19.36 -66.82
N LEU A 122 38.34 18.79 -65.78
CA LEU A 122 36.91 18.59 -65.63
C LEU A 122 36.28 19.77 -64.86
N GLY A 123 35.13 20.26 -65.30
CA GLY A 123 34.40 21.33 -64.63
C GLY A 123 33.41 20.83 -63.58
N ALA A 124 32.83 21.76 -62.81
CA ALA A 124 31.93 21.45 -61.70
C ALA A 124 30.52 20.92 -62.11
N GLY A 125 30.30 20.56 -63.39
CA GLY A 125 29.05 19.94 -63.83
C GLY A 125 28.76 20.03 -65.32
N GLY A 126 28.28 18.93 -65.90
CA GLY A 126 27.81 18.87 -67.29
C GLY A 126 28.87 18.54 -68.33
N ASP A 127 30.11 18.28 -67.90
CA ASP A 127 31.19 17.81 -68.77
C ASP A 127 31.16 16.28 -68.92
N ALA A 128 31.94 15.77 -69.88
CA ALA A 128 32.07 14.35 -70.16
C ALA A 128 33.53 13.96 -70.36
N VAL A 129 33.84 12.71 -70.06
CA VAL A 129 35.10 12.07 -70.41
C VAL A 129 34.86 11.30 -71.70
N THR A 130 35.67 11.53 -72.74
CA THR A 130 35.61 10.75 -73.99
C THR A 130 36.94 10.03 -74.21
N LEU A 131 36.88 8.70 -74.41
CA LEU A 131 38.04 7.83 -74.54
C LEU A 131 38.16 7.28 -75.97
N TRP A 132 39.37 7.29 -76.53
CA TRP A 132 39.70 6.64 -77.80
C TRP A 132 40.82 5.62 -77.65
N GLU A 133 40.78 4.58 -78.49
CA GLU A 133 41.90 3.67 -78.75
C GLU A 133 42.42 3.91 -80.17
N GLY A 134 43.68 4.34 -80.29
CA GLY A 134 44.30 4.75 -81.55
C GLY A 134 43.97 6.18 -82.00
N ASP A 135 44.58 6.63 -83.10
CA ASP A 135 44.52 8.03 -83.59
C ASP A 135 43.07 8.57 -83.68
N PRO A 136 42.68 9.51 -82.80
CA PRO A 136 41.31 10.04 -82.70
C PRO A 136 40.78 10.66 -84.00
N LEU A 137 41.66 11.13 -84.89
CA LEU A 137 41.26 11.68 -86.19
C LEU A 137 40.77 10.60 -87.17
N THR A 138 41.00 9.32 -86.83
CA THR A 138 40.73 8.17 -87.70
C THR A 138 39.92 7.07 -87.02
N THR A 139 39.84 7.05 -85.70
CA THR A 139 39.04 6.11 -84.90
C THR A 139 37.81 6.82 -84.33
N SER A 140 36.81 6.04 -83.94
CA SER A 140 35.67 6.57 -83.15
C SER A 140 35.96 6.36 -81.66
N PRO A 141 35.36 7.18 -80.77
CA PRO A 141 35.47 6.95 -79.34
C PRO A 141 35.09 5.51 -79.00
N ILE A 142 35.87 4.90 -78.11
CA ILE A 142 35.58 3.55 -77.58
C ILE A 142 34.60 3.63 -76.42
N ASP A 143 34.61 4.73 -75.66
CA ASP A 143 33.63 5.02 -74.64
C ASP A 143 33.50 6.53 -74.34
N SER A 144 32.37 6.93 -73.75
CA SER A 144 32.15 8.29 -73.25
C SER A 144 31.14 8.30 -72.10
N ALA A 145 31.47 8.99 -71.00
CA ALA A 145 30.64 9.09 -69.81
C ALA A 145 30.55 10.55 -69.33
N SER A 146 29.35 10.97 -68.91
CA SER A 146 29.10 12.30 -68.35
C SER A 146 28.64 12.22 -66.90
N TYR A 147 28.81 13.30 -66.16
CA TYR A 147 28.42 13.39 -64.75
C TYR A 147 27.57 14.64 -64.43
N PRO A 148 26.72 14.60 -63.39
CA PRO A 148 25.89 15.74 -62.97
C PRO A 148 26.69 16.87 -62.30
N ASP A 149 26.02 17.99 -62.00
CA ASP A 149 26.57 19.11 -61.23
C ASP A 149 27.04 18.68 -59.83
N THR A 150 28.28 19.05 -59.48
CA THR A 150 28.97 18.61 -58.26
C THR A 150 28.79 19.57 -57.08
N SER A 151 28.09 20.68 -57.24
CA SER A 151 27.96 21.73 -56.20
C SER A 151 27.35 21.27 -54.86
N LEU A 152 26.63 20.15 -54.84
CA LEU A 152 26.06 19.54 -53.62
C LEU A 152 26.87 18.33 -53.10
N ASN A 153 27.85 17.87 -53.87
CA ASN A 153 28.62 16.64 -53.62
C ASN A 153 30.11 16.93 -53.81
N ASP A 154 30.57 18.03 -53.21
CA ASP A 154 31.95 18.48 -53.31
C ASP A 154 32.91 17.40 -52.78
N GLY A 155 33.95 17.07 -53.53
CA GLY A 155 34.89 15.99 -53.19
C GLY A 155 34.36 14.57 -53.31
N GLN A 156 33.23 14.35 -53.98
CA GLN A 156 32.74 13.00 -54.28
C GLN A 156 32.95 12.67 -55.76
N SER A 157 33.45 11.47 -56.04
CA SER A 157 33.45 10.93 -57.41
C SER A 157 32.03 10.56 -57.85
N TYR A 158 31.79 10.57 -59.15
CA TYR A 158 30.58 10.05 -59.77
C TYR A 158 30.86 8.65 -60.33
N ASP A 159 30.21 7.66 -59.74
CA ASP A 159 30.27 6.27 -60.18
C ASP A 159 29.31 6.08 -61.37
N VAL A 160 29.87 5.81 -62.54
CA VAL A 160 29.14 5.69 -63.81
C VAL A 160 28.35 4.37 -63.84
N GLU A 161 28.87 3.31 -63.23
CA GLU A 161 28.19 2.01 -63.16
C GLU A 161 26.97 2.09 -62.23
N LEU A 162 27.06 2.83 -61.12
CA LEU A 162 25.97 3.03 -60.14
C LEU A 162 25.05 4.21 -60.47
N VAL A 163 25.46 5.10 -61.38
CA VAL A 163 24.73 6.30 -61.79
C VAL A 163 24.47 7.24 -60.60
N ALA A 164 25.45 7.36 -59.69
CA ALA A 164 25.35 8.16 -58.46
C ALA A 164 26.71 8.70 -58.01
N PHE A 165 26.70 9.78 -57.22
CA PHE A 165 27.90 10.19 -56.48
C PHE A 165 28.24 9.16 -55.40
N SER A 166 29.53 8.95 -55.19
CA SER A 166 30.06 7.99 -54.24
C SER A 166 29.77 8.38 -52.79
N ILE A 167 29.35 7.40 -52.00
CA ILE A 167 29.12 7.49 -50.57
C ILE A 167 29.89 6.35 -49.92
N VAL A 168 30.50 6.59 -48.76
CA VAL A 168 31.27 5.56 -48.02
C VAL A 168 30.45 4.27 -47.86
N GLY A 169 31.03 3.15 -48.28
CA GLY A 169 30.41 1.83 -48.25
C GLY A 169 29.41 1.55 -49.38
N ASN A 170 29.42 2.31 -50.49
CA ASN A 170 28.60 2.00 -51.66
C ASN A 170 28.92 0.60 -52.25
N ALA A 171 28.11 0.14 -53.21
CA ALA A 171 28.22 -1.21 -53.77
C ALA A 171 29.58 -1.53 -54.44
N ASN A 172 30.33 -0.48 -54.80
CA ASN A 172 31.65 -0.55 -55.41
C ASN A 172 32.79 -0.31 -54.39
N GLY A 173 32.46 -0.16 -53.10
CA GLY A 173 33.42 -0.13 -52.01
C GLY A 173 34.05 1.24 -51.76
N ALA A 174 33.35 2.33 -52.06
CA ALA A 174 33.87 3.68 -51.86
C ALA A 174 34.25 3.93 -50.39
N VAL A 175 35.37 4.63 -50.18
CA VAL A 175 35.84 5.07 -48.86
C VAL A 175 36.08 6.58 -48.89
N GLU A 176 36.32 7.17 -47.73
CA GLU A 176 36.81 8.54 -47.61
C GLU A 176 38.32 8.55 -47.35
N THR A 177 39.01 9.58 -47.85
CA THR A 177 40.43 9.80 -47.56
C THR A 177 40.63 10.31 -46.13
N ILE A 178 41.76 9.94 -45.51
CA ILE A 178 42.17 10.47 -44.20
C ILE A 178 42.52 11.98 -44.31
N ASP A 179 43.19 12.37 -45.39
CA ASP A 179 43.53 13.76 -45.66
C ASP A 179 42.28 14.56 -46.09
N LEU A 180 42.20 15.83 -45.67
CA LEU A 180 41.06 16.74 -45.91
C LEU A 180 41.44 17.94 -46.78
N GLY A 181 40.61 18.23 -47.78
CA GLY A 181 40.74 19.33 -48.73
C GLY A 181 39.55 20.29 -48.67
N GLY A 182 39.26 20.93 -49.79
CA GLY A 182 38.18 21.92 -49.89
C GLY A 182 38.55 23.31 -49.39
N THR A 183 37.58 24.22 -49.34
CA THR A 183 37.82 25.65 -49.05
C THR A 183 38.29 25.92 -47.61
N ASN A 184 37.92 25.06 -46.64
CA ASN A 184 38.36 25.18 -45.24
C ASN A 184 39.24 24.01 -44.77
N SER A 185 39.70 23.12 -45.66
CA SER A 185 40.45 21.90 -45.31
C SER A 185 39.65 20.94 -44.40
N ASP A 186 38.35 20.80 -44.68
CA ASP A 186 37.36 20.05 -43.90
C ASP A 186 36.57 19.02 -44.72
N VAL A 187 36.90 18.83 -46.00
CA VAL A 187 36.17 17.92 -46.91
C VAL A 187 37.09 16.78 -47.38
N PRO A 188 36.80 15.51 -47.07
CA PRO A 188 37.56 14.39 -47.63
C PRO A 188 37.22 14.17 -49.11
N ASN A 189 38.08 13.45 -49.83
CA ASN A 189 37.67 12.85 -51.10
C ASN A 189 36.93 11.54 -50.83
N ILE A 190 35.80 11.30 -51.49
CA ILE A 190 35.02 10.06 -51.39
C ILE A 190 34.91 9.41 -52.77
N GLY A 191 35.32 8.14 -52.87
CA GLY A 191 35.40 7.41 -54.12
C GLY A 191 35.91 5.98 -53.96
N SER A 192 35.87 5.21 -55.05
CA SER A 192 36.22 3.79 -55.11
C SER A 192 37.30 3.48 -56.17
N PRO A 193 38.43 4.22 -56.23
CA PRO A 193 39.41 3.99 -57.27
C PRO A 193 39.95 2.55 -57.30
N GLY A 194 39.86 1.95 -58.48
CA GLY A 194 40.20 0.56 -58.78
C GLY A 194 39.23 -0.48 -58.25
N ASN A 195 38.14 -0.07 -57.59
CA ASN A 195 37.33 -0.92 -56.72
C ASN A 195 38.19 -1.76 -55.75
N GLY A 196 39.32 -1.18 -55.31
CA GLY A 196 40.26 -1.85 -54.43
C GLY A 196 39.61 -2.13 -53.08
N PRO A 197 39.95 -3.24 -52.39
CA PRO A 197 39.51 -3.46 -51.03
C PRO A 197 39.90 -2.26 -50.15
N ALA A 198 38.95 -1.78 -49.34
CA ALA A 198 39.25 -0.84 -48.27
C ALA A 198 40.32 -1.44 -47.36
N ILE A 199 41.34 -0.65 -47.03
CA ILE A 199 42.36 -1.04 -46.06
C ILE A 199 41.74 -0.82 -44.68
N ALA A 200 41.41 -1.92 -43.99
CA ALA A 200 40.81 -1.87 -42.66
C ALA A 200 41.77 -1.25 -41.62
N GLY A 201 41.25 -0.34 -40.80
CA GLY A 201 41.96 0.36 -39.72
C GLY A 201 42.32 -0.54 -38.51
N SER A 202 43.12 0.04 -37.61
CA SER A 202 43.69 -0.53 -36.38
C SER A 202 42.65 -0.97 -35.33
N SER A 203 43.09 -1.60 -34.23
CA SER A 203 42.31 -1.75 -33.00
C SER A 203 41.73 -0.39 -32.59
N GLU A 204 40.42 -0.36 -32.29
CA GLU A 204 39.72 0.85 -31.82
C GLU A 204 39.29 0.57 -30.37
N LEU A 205 40.15 0.96 -29.43
CA LEU A 205 39.93 0.75 -28.01
C LEU A 205 39.29 2.00 -27.41
N ILE A 206 38.14 1.84 -26.75
CA ILE A 206 37.40 2.91 -26.09
C ILE A 206 37.10 2.58 -24.63
N ILE A 207 36.90 3.60 -23.81
CA ILE A 207 36.52 3.52 -22.40
C ILE A 207 34.99 3.55 -22.31
N THR A 208 34.41 2.53 -21.68
CA THR A 208 32.94 2.34 -21.65
C THR A 208 32.34 2.45 -20.25
N GLU A 209 33.10 2.17 -19.20
CA GLU A 209 32.62 2.21 -17.82
C GLU A 209 33.74 2.62 -16.86
N ILE A 210 33.44 3.44 -15.85
CA ILE A 210 34.42 3.94 -14.87
C ILE A 210 33.86 3.75 -13.46
N PHE A 211 34.63 3.12 -12.58
CA PHE A 211 34.29 2.93 -11.17
C PHE A 211 35.34 3.59 -10.27
N PRO A 212 34.99 4.67 -9.57
CA PRO A 212 35.92 5.46 -8.77
C PRO A 212 35.95 5.09 -7.28
N GLY A 213 35.49 3.88 -6.92
CA GLY A 213 35.49 3.40 -5.54
C GLY A 213 34.24 3.77 -4.73
N GLN A 214 34.35 3.63 -3.42
CA GLN A 214 33.34 3.85 -2.39
C GLN A 214 33.84 4.82 -1.31
N ALA A 215 32.94 5.52 -0.65
CA ALA A 215 33.27 6.32 0.50
C ALA A 215 33.64 5.44 1.71
N GLY A 216 34.92 5.46 2.10
CA GLY A 216 35.40 4.77 3.29
C GLY A 216 36.30 3.60 2.94
N THR A 217 35.79 2.37 3.08
CA THR A 217 36.53 1.16 2.68
C THR A 217 36.00 0.68 1.34
N ASP A 218 36.86 0.68 0.33
CA ASP A 218 36.54 0.15 -1.00
C ASP A 218 36.42 -1.37 -0.96
N LEU A 219 35.28 -1.87 -1.45
CA LEU A 219 35.09 -3.30 -1.66
C LEU A 219 35.99 -3.84 -2.78
N THR A 220 36.17 -3.06 -3.84
CA THR A 220 37.15 -3.29 -4.90
C THR A 220 37.86 -1.98 -5.19
N ALA A 221 39.16 -2.02 -5.49
CA ALA A 221 39.89 -0.83 -5.94
C ALA A 221 39.23 -0.22 -7.20
N ASP A 222 39.54 1.05 -7.45
CA ASP A 222 39.08 1.79 -8.63
C ASP A 222 39.38 1.00 -9.91
N TRP A 223 38.47 1.08 -10.87
CA TRP A 223 38.65 0.41 -12.15
C TRP A 223 37.97 1.12 -13.29
N PHE A 224 38.40 0.83 -14.51
CA PHE A 224 37.69 1.24 -15.72
C PHE A 224 37.68 0.12 -16.74
N GLU A 225 36.72 0.18 -17.65
CA GLU A 225 36.51 -0.79 -18.71
C GLU A 225 37.01 -0.26 -20.05
N ILE A 226 37.73 -1.11 -20.78
CA ILE A 226 38.13 -0.91 -22.17
C ILE A 226 37.34 -1.89 -23.04
N LYS A 227 36.71 -1.39 -24.10
CA LYS A 227 36.08 -2.19 -25.15
C LYS A 227 36.82 -2.02 -26.46
N ASN A 228 37.05 -3.11 -27.18
CA ASN A 228 37.56 -3.06 -28.54
C ASN A 228 36.41 -3.01 -29.55
N ASN A 229 36.09 -1.83 -30.06
CA ASN A 229 35.14 -1.61 -31.15
C ASN A 229 35.77 -1.85 -32.54
N GLY A 230 37.08 -2.09 -32.59
CA GLY A 230 37.82 -2.33 -33.82
C GLY A 230 37.61 -3.75 -34.38
N THR A 231 38.02 -3.93 -35.63
CA THR A 231 37.87 -5.22 -36.33
C THR A 231 39.03 -6.20 -36.10
N ASN A 232 40.11 -5.74 -35.45
CA ASN A 232 41.29 -6.53 -35.09
C ASN A 232 41.45 -6.61 -33.58
N ALA A 233 41.96 -7.74 -33.08
CA ALA A 233 42.33 -7.85 -31.68
C ALA A 233 43.53 -6.95 -31.37
N TRP A 234 43.51 -6.25 -30.24
CA TRP A 234 44.73 -5.70 -29.66
C TRP A 234 45.47 -6.84 -28.95
N VAL A 235 46.77 -7.03 -29.22
CA VAL A 235 47.57 -8.14 -28.67
C VAL A 235 48.86 -7.60 -28.05
N SER A 236 49.04 -7.86 -26.76
CA SER A 236 50.22 -7.42 -26.02
C SER A 236 51.51 -7.95 -26.65
N GLY A 237 52.47 -7.05 -26.88
CA GLY A 237 53.76 -7.35 -27.52
C GLY A 237 53.72 -7.51 -29.05
N VAL A 238 52.55 -7.34 -29.67
CA VAL A 238 52.38 -7.18 -31.12
C VAL A 238 52.02 -5.72 -31.43
N ASP A 239 50.99 -5.23 -30.75
CA ASP A 239 50.50 -3.86 -30.82
C ASP A 239 51.18 -2.97 -29.76
N GLY A 240 50.87 -1.67 -29.75
CA GLY A 240 51.46 -0.74 -28.78
C GLY A 240 51.01 -1.07 -27.37
N ASP A 241 51.91 -1.00 -26.38
CA ASP A 241 51.54 -1.16 -24.96
C ASP A 241 50.50 -0.10 -24.55
N LEU A 242 49.57 -0.47 -23.67
CA LEU A 242 48.55 0.47 -23.19
C LEU A 242 49.04 1.23 -21.96
N TYR A 243 48.73 2.53 -21.92
CA TYR A 243 49.04 3.41 -20.79
C TYR A 243 47.79 4.15 -20.34
N TYR A 244 47.72 4.41 -19.03
CA TYR A 244 46.64 5.11 -18.35
C TYR A 244 47.20 6.34 -17.62
N ASP A 245 46.46 7.45 -17.68
CA ASP A 245 46.64 8.60 -16.79
C ASP A 245 45.25 9.09 -16.34
N ASP A 246 45.21 9.74 -15.17
CA ASP A 246 44.00 10.29 -14.56
C ASP A 246 43.63 11.66 -15.19
N ASP A 247 43.08 12.59 -14.38
CA ASP A 247 42.65 13.94 -14.79
C ASP A 247 43.76 14.77 -15.47
N SER A 248 45.04 14.45 -15.24
CA SER A 248 46.13 15.28 -15.72
C SER A 248 46.33 15.22 -17.24
N ALA A 249 45.91 14.11 -17.86
CA ALA A 249 46.20 13.74 -19.25
C ALA A 249 47.67 13.98 -19.63
N ASP A 250 48.59 13.88 -18.66
CA ASP A 250 50.00 14.22 -18.83
C ASP A 250 50.76 12.95 -19.27
N PRO A 251 51.27 12.91 -20.51
CA PRO A 251 51.99 11.74 -21.01
C PRO A 251 53.28 11.44 -20.23
N THR A 252 53.73 12.32 -19.33
CA THR A 252 54.89 12.09 -18.46
C THR A 252 54.54 11.38 -17.15
N THR A 253 53.27 11.33 -16.77
CA THR A 253 52.75 10.64 -15.59
C THR A 253 51.94 9.39 -15.94
N ALA A 254 51.63 9.17 -17.21
CA ALA A 254 50.94 7.97 -17.67
C ALA A 254 51.68 6.67 -17.30
N ASP A 255 50.97 5.76 -16.64
CA ASP A 255 51.46 4.49 -16.14
C ASP A 255 51.03 3.32 -17.03
N ILE A 256 51.90 2.32 -17.15
CA ILE A 256 51.69 1.18 -18.04
C ILE A 256 50.65 0.20 -17.48
N ILE A 257 49.70 -0.19 -18.33
CA ILE A 257 48.70 -1.19 -18.00
C ILE A 257 49.31 -2.58 -18.19
N GLN A 258 49.22 -3.42 -17.16
CA GLN A 258 49.79 -4.76 -17.10
C GLN A 258 48.69 -5.81 -16.96
N GLY A 259 49.01 -7.08 -17.28
CA GLY A 259 48.11 -8.22 -17.04
C GLY A 259 47.10 -8.55 -18.16
N ILE A 260 46.94 -7.68 -19.17
CA ILE A 260 46.09 -7.93 -20.35
C ILE A 260 46.93 -8.57 -21.45
N SER A 261 46.52 -9.74 -21.96
CA SER A 261 47.23 -10.41 -23.06
C SER A 261 46.69 -10.07 -24.44
N GLU A 262 45.37 -9.92 -24.57
CA GLU A 262 44.70 -9.58 -25.82
C GLU A 262 43.30 -9.02 -25.56
N ILE A 263 42.80 -8.09 -26.38
CA ILE A 263 41.42 -7.64 -26.36
C ILE A 263 40.84 -7.93 -27.75
N GLN A 264 40.03 -8.98 -27.86
CA GLN A 264 39.42 -9.40 -29.13
C GLN A 264 38.45 -8.35 -29.67
N PRO A 265 38.11 -8.33 -30.97
CA PRO A 265 37.01 -7.54 -31.49
C PRO A 265 35.72 -7.80 -30.70
N ASP A 266 35.00 -6.74 -30.34
CA ASP A 266 33.85 -6.75 -29.42
C ASP A 266 34.16 -7.27 -27.99
N GLY A 267 35.43 -7.47 -27.66
CA GLY A 267 35.90 -7.94 -26.36
C GLY A 267 36.15 -6.81 -25.37
N PHE A 268 36.16 -7.17 -24.09
CA PHE A 268 36.32 -6.25 -22.96
C PHE A 268 37.57 -6.56 -22.14
N ALA A 269 38.16 -5.52 -21.56
CA ALA A 269 39.18 -5.62 -20.53
C ALA A 269 38.86 -4.67 -19.38
N ILE A 270 39.00 -5.15 -18.15
CA ILE A 270 38.89 -4.32 -16.94
C ILE A 270 40.30 -3.99 -16.45
N VAL A 271 40.54 -2.73 -16.17
CA VAL A 271 41.82 -2.23 -15.67
C VAL A 271 41.63 -1.77 -14.24
N ILE A 272 42.27 -2.45 -13.29
CA ILE A 272 42.26 -2.08 -11.88
C ILE A 272 43.38 -1.08 -11.59
N ILE A 273 43.08 0.02 -10.92
CA ILE A 273 44.08 1.00 -10.50
C ILE A 273 44.57 0.58 -9.12
N GLY A 274 45.68 -0.16 -9.11
CA GLY A 274 46.18 -0.88 -7.95
C GLY A 274 47.22 -1.94 -8.36
N ASP A 275 47.20 -3.09 -7.69
CA ASP A 275 48.11 -4.19 -7.97
C ASP A 275 47.42 -5.50 -8.39
N ALA A 276 48.21 -6.55 -8.63
CA ALA A 276 47.70 -7.86 -9.03
C ALA A 276 46.81 -8.53 -7.97
N ASN A 277 46.97 -8.20 -6.68
CA ASN A 277 46.09 -8.67 -5.62
C ASN A 277 44.74 -7.96 -5.67
N ASP A 278 44.73 -6.67 -5.98
CA ASP A 278 43.49 -5.89 -6.19
C ASP A 278 42.71 -6.46 -7.39
N ALA A 279 43.40 -6.78 -8.49
CA ALA A 279 42.81 -7.50 -9.63
C ALA A 279 42.25 -8.88 -9.28
N SER A 280 42.94 -9.61 -8.40
CA SER A 280 42.43 -10.91 -7.90
C SER A 280 41.21 -10.73 -6.99
N THR A 281 41.17 -9.66 -6.20
CA THR A 281 40.05 -9.31 -5.32
C THR A 281 38.84 -8.91 -6.15
N PHE A 282 39.01 -8.01 -7.11
CA PHE A 282 37.97 -7.64 -8.09
C PHE A 282 37.36 -8.87 -8.74
N ALA A 283 38.18 -9.77 -9.28
CA ALA A 283 37.70 -10.99 -9.93
C ALA A 283 36.91 -11.87 -8.94
N ALA A 284 37.35 -11.99 -7.69
CA ALA A 284 36.68 -12.79 -6.67
C ALA A 284 35.33 -12.22 -6.24
N ILE A 285 35.19 -10.89 -6.16
CA ILE A 285 33.93 -10.21 -5.82
C ILE A 285 32.96 -10.29 -7.00
N TRP A 286 33.36 -9.81 -8.18
CA TRP A 286 32.46 -9.69 -9.32
C TRP A 286 32.08 -11.03 -9.97
N SER A 287 32.94 -12.05 -9.91
CA SER A 287 32.60 -13.37 -10.46
C SER A 287 31.45 -14.08 -9.74
N GLN A 288 31.04 -13.58 -8.56
CA GLN A 288 29.86 -14.08 -7.85
C GLN A 288 28.55 -13.70 -8.56
N VAL A 289 28.55 -12.58 -9.30
CA VAL A 289 27.35 -11.97 -9.88
C VAL A 289 27.42 -11.75 -11.39
N ILE A 290 28.63 -11.71 -11.99
CA ILE A 290 28.87 -11.58 -13.44
C ILE A 290 29.85 -12.64 -13.93
N ASN A 291 29.57 -13.24 -15.08
CA ASN A 291 30.50 -14.17 -15.72
C ASN A 291 31.63 -13.43 -16.45
N LEU A 292 32.82 -13.43 -15.84
CA LEU A 292 34.03 -12.79 -16.37
C LEU A 292 34.91 -13.72 -17.22
N THR A 293 34.43 -14.89 -17.67
CA THR A 293 35.27 -15.92 -18.34
C THR A 293 35.99 -15.40 -19.59
N ASP A 294 35.35 -14.53 -20.36
CA ASP A 294 35.89 -13.98 -21.62
C ASP A 294 36.39 -12.53 -21.45
N VAL A 295 36.49 -12.03 -20.23
CA VAL A 295 36.92 -10.66 -19.90
C VAL A 295 38.37 -10.70 -19.42
N GLN A 296 39.24 -9.87 -20.00
CA GLN A 296 40.60 -9.72 -19.47
C GLN A 296 40.60 -8.81 -18.24
N ILE A 297 41.46 -9.10 -17.26
CA ILE A 297 41.60 -8.27 -16.07
C ILE A 297 43.07 -7.86 -15.93
N GLY A 298 43.34 -6.58 -16.15
CA GLY A 298 44.64 -5.95 -15.98
C GLY A 298 44.71 -5.07 -14.74
N PHE A 299 45.89 -4.49 -14.51
CA PHE A 299 46.11 -3.52 -13.45
C PHE A 299 47.18 -2.50 -13.83
N THR A 300 47.16 -1.34 -13.19
CA THR A 300 48.16 -0.28 -13.30
C THR A 300 48.41 0.36 -11.93
N ASP A 301 49.65 0.74 -11.63
CA ASP A 301 50.03 1.38 -10.37
C ASP A 301 49.94 2.92 -10.42
N GLY A 302 49.16 3.44 -11.38
CA GLY A 302 48.90 4.86 -11.55
C GLY A 302 48.09 5.50 -10.43
N ALA A 303 47.91 6.82 -10.53
CA ALA A 303 47.10 7.57 -9.59
C ALA A 303 45.63 7.10 -9.63
N GLY A 304 45.01 6.95 -8.46
CA GLY A 304 43.61 6.54 -8.31
C GLY A 304 42.62 7.59 -8.81
N LEU A 305 41.36 7.17 -8.93
CA LEU A 305 40.24 8.01 -9.35
C LEU A 305 39.66 8.74 -8.13
N GLY A 306 39.41 10.04 -8.25
CA GLY A 306 38.78 10.82 -7.18
C GLY A 306 37.26 10.66 -7.15
N ALA A 307 36.62 11.29 -6.16
CA ALA A 307 35.17 11.23 -5.99
C ALA A 307 34.35 11.99 -7.08
N GLY A 308 34.99 12.43 -8.17
CA GLY A 308 34.33 12.94 -9.38
C GLY A 308 34.96 14.18 -9.98
N GLY A 309 34.69 14.39 -11.27
CA GLY A 309 35.30 15.47 -12.06
C GLY A 309 36.65 15.11 -12.69
N ASP A 310 37.15 13.89 -12.44
CA ASP A 310 38.36 13.37 -13.05
C ASP A 310 38.05 12.67 -14.40
N ALA A 311 39.10 12.34 -15.14
CA ALA A 311 39.04 11.62 -16.39
C ALA A 311 39.96 10.40 -16.41
N VAL A 312 39.64 9.44 -17.25
CA VAL A 312 40.51 8.33 -17.66
C VAL A 312 41.02 8.68 -19.04
N THR A 313 42.34 8.69 -19.24
CA THR A 313 42.96 8.89 -20.55
C THR A 313 43.76 7.66 -20.93
N LEU A 314 43.51 7.13 -22.13
CA LEU A 314 44.10 5.89 -22.65
C LEU A 314 45.03 6.18 -23.83
N TRP A 315 46.20 5.56 -23.85
CA TRP A 315 47.14 5.57 -24.99
C TRP A 315 47.45 4.17 -25.47
N GLU A 316 47.73 4.06 -26.77
CA GLU A 316 48.40 2.91 -27.39
C GLU A 316 49.80 3.34 -27.85
N GLY A 317 50.84 2.68 -27.32
CA GLY A 317 52.24 3.03 -27.57
C GLY A 317 52.77 4.11 -26.61
N ASP A 318 54.02 4.55 -26.82
CA ASP A 318 54.73 5.49 -25.93
C ASP A 318 54.00 6.86 -25.85
N PRO A 319 53.41 7.21 -24.69
CA PRO A 319 52.61 8.44 -24.53
C PRO A 319 53.36 9.73 -24.84
N LEU A 320 54.69 9.74 -24.77
CA LEU A 320 55.50 10.91 -25.12
C LEU A 320 55.58 11.16 -26.64
N THR A 321 55.13 10.19 -27.44
CA THR A 321 55.25 10.18 -28.90
C THR A 321 53.95 9.89 -29.63
N THR A 322 52.94 9.38 -28.95
CA THR A 322 51.59 9.11 -29.48
C THR A 322 50.56 10.03 -28.85
N SER A 323 49.42 10.22 -29.54
CA SER A 323 48.26 10.90 -28.96
C SER A 323 47.41 9.89 -28.17
N PRO A 324 46.60 10.34 -27.19
CA PRO A 324 45.59 9.49 -26.58
C PRO A 324 44.69 8.86 -27.64
N ILE A 325 44.37 7.58 -27.46
CA ILE A 325 43.42 6.86 -28.33
C ILE A 325 41.98 7.06 -27.85
N ASP A 326 41.78 7.27 -26.54
CA ASP A 326 40.48 7.64 -25.99
C ASP A 326 40.61 8.38 -24.64
N SER A 327 39.57 9.12 -24.26
CA SER A 327 39.46 9.77 -22.95
C SER A 327 37.99 9.93 -22.54
N ALA A 328 37.68 9.57 -21.30
CA ALA A 328 36.34 9.64 -20.74
C ALA A 328 36.35 10.28 -19.34
N SER A 329 35.32 11.06 -19.02
CA SER A 329 35.17 11.73 -17.73
C SER A 329 33.87 11.31 -17.05
N TYR A 330 33.81 11.42 -15.72
CA TYR A 330 32.64 11.05 -14.93
C TYR A 330 32.26 12.14 -13.91
N PRO A 331 30.95 12.26 -13.57
CA PRO A 331 30.45 13.27 -12.64
C PRO A 331 30.75 12.94 -11.17
N ASP A 332 30.40 13.87 -10.27
CA ASP A 332 30.50 13.70 -8.81
C ASP A 332 29.70 12.47 -8.31
N THR A 333 30.37 11.65 -7.49
CA THR A 333 29.90 10.35 -7.00
C THR A 333 29.24 10.42 -5.63
N SER A 334 29.22 11.59 -4.97
CA SER A 334 28.73 11.75 -3.60
C SER A 334 27.27 11.35 -3.37
N LEU A 335 26.43 11.33 -4.42
CA LEU A 335 25.04 10.86 -4.37
C LEU A 335 24.86 9.43 -4.90
N ASN A 336 25.91 8.83 -5.48
CA ASN A 336 25.89 7.54 -6.17
C ASN A 336 27.08 6.69 -5.70
N ASP A 337 27.31 6.67 -4.38
CA ASP A 337 28.42 5.95 -3.77
C ASP A 337 28.35 4.45 -4.12
N GLY A 338 29.49 3.87 -4.54
CA GLY A 338 29.56 2.48 -4.99
C GLY A 338 28.91 2.19 -6.35
N GLN A 339 28.56 3.19 -7.15
CA GLN A 339 28.05 2.99 -8.51
C GLN A 339 29.10 3.33 -9.56
N SER A 340 29.28 2.47 -10.56
CA SER A 340 30.07 2.81 -11.74
C SER A 340 29.33 3.82 -12.62
N TYR A 341 30.06 4.59 -13.40
CA TYR A 341 29.54 5.49 -14.42
C TYR A 341 29.70 4.85 -15.80
N ASP A 342 28.59 4.59 -16.47
CA ASP A 342 28.57 4.13 -17.86
C ASP A 342 28.72 5.34 -18.79
N VAL A 343 29.81 5.35 -19.55
CA VAL A 343 30.20 6.44 -20.45
C VAL A 343 29.27 6.50 -21.67
N GLU A 344 28.83 5.35 -22.17
CA GLU A 344 27.96 5.26 -23.35
C GLU A 344 26.52 5.71 -23.03
N LEU A 345 26.03 5.40 -21.83
CA LEU A 345 24.72 5.83 -21.31
C LEU A 345 24.75 7.23 -20.71
N ALA A 346 25.95 7.76 -20.42
CA ALA A 346 26.17 9.00 -19.69
C ALA A 346 25.43 9.05 -18.32
N ALA A 347 25.39 7.93 -17.61
CA ALA A 347 24.66 7.76 -16.36
C ALA A 347 25.36 6.80 -15.38
N PHE A 348 25.10 6.95 -14.08
CA PHE A 348 25.52 5.95 -13.09
C PHE A 348 24.71 4.66 -13.24
N SER A 349 25.36 3.55 -12.94
CA SER A 349 24.81 2.21 -12.99
C SER A 349 23.75 2.01 -11.89
N VAL A 350 22.60 1.48 -12.28
CA VAL A 350 21.49 1.11 -11.40
C VAL A 350 21.04 -0.28 -11.80
N VAL A 351 20.76 -1.15 -10.82
CA VAL A 351 20.32 -2.53 -11.07
C VAL A 351 19.18 -2.58 -12.09
N GLY A 352 19.38 -3.31 -13.19
CA GLY A 352 18.38 -3.50 -14.25
C GLY A 352 18.28 -2.38 -15.31
N ASN A 353 19.23 -1.45 -15.34
CA ASN A 353 19.42 -0.49 -16.44
C ASN A 353 19.84 -1.19 -17.76
N ALA A 354 19.95 -0.43 -18.85
CA ALA A 354 20.08 -0.96 -20.21
C ALA A 354 21.37 -1.74 -20.50
N ASN A 355 22.43 -1.54 -19.73
CA ASN A 355 23.72 -2.25 -19.84
C ASN A 355 23.77 -3.55 -19.01
N GLY A 356 22.74 -3.84 -18.21
CA GLY A 356 22.68 -5.06 -17.40
C GLY A 356 23.47 -4.98 -16.10
N ALA A 357 23.62 -3.79 -15.51
CA ALA A 357 24.27 -3.64 -14.21
C ALA A 357 23.60 -4.46 -13.11
N VAL A 358 24.45 -5.01 -12.23
CA VAL A 358 24.05 -5.77 -11.03
C VAL A 358 24.78 -5.22 -9.81
N GLU A 359 24.27 -5.58 -8.63
CA GLU A 359 24.94 -5.31 -7.36
C GLU A 359 25.79 -6.51 -6.91
N THR A 360 26.91 -6.24 -6.23
CA THR A 360 27.72 -7.28 -5.59
C THR A 360 27.05 -7.83 -4.33
N ILE A 361 27.31 -9.10 -4.00
CA ILE A 361 26.82 -9.73 -2.76
C ILE A 361 27.55 -9.14 -1.54
N ASP A 362 28.86 -8.96 -1.66
CA ASP A 362 29.67 -8.36 -0.62
C ASP A 362 29.43 -6.84 -0.57
N LEU A 363 29.51 -6.26 0.63
CA LEU A 363 29.25 -4.84 0.89
C LEU A 363 30.52 -4.14 1.41
N GLY A 364 30.75 -2.92 0.92
CA GLY A 364 31.80 -2.01 1.37
C GLY A 364 31.23 -0.72 1.95
N GLY A 365 31.97 0.39 1.82
CA GLY A 365 31.59 1.67 2.40
C GLY A 365 31.93 1.79 3.88
N THR A 366 31.52 2.91 4.50
CA THR A 366 31.94 3.27 5.87
C THR A 366 31.33 2.34 6.94
N ASN A 367 30.14 1.77 6.70
CA ASN A 367 29.50 0.83 7.64
C ASN A 367 29.40 -0.60 7.09
N SER A 368 30.05 -0.93 5.96
CA SER A 368 29.89 -2.23 5.28
C SER A 368 28.45 -2.49 4.83
N ASP A 369 27.78 -1.46 4.32
CA ASP A 369 26.35 -1.40 3.96
C ASP A 369 26.11 -0.99 2.50
N VAL A 370 27.15 -0.70 1.71
CA VAL A 370 27.03 -0.25 0.31
C VAL A 370 27.55 -1.33 -0.65
N PRO A 371 26.75 -1.87 -1.58
CA PRO A 371 27.25 -2.75 -2.63
C PRO A 371 27.99 -1.98 -3.72
N ASN A 372 28.81 -2.65 -4.52
CA ASN A 372 29.23 -2.11 -5.81
C ASN A 372 28.15 -2.40 -6.85
N ILE A 373 27.76 -1.41 -7.65
CA ILE A 373 26.78 -1.53 -8.72
C ILE A 373 27.43 -1.18 -10.06
N GLY A 374 27.37 -2.10 -11.01
CA GLY A 374 28.05 -1.95 -12.30
C GLY A 374 27.89 -3.15 -13.22
N SER A 375 28.46 -3.06 -14.41
CA SER A 375 28.34 -4.04 -15.50
C SER A 375 29.69 -4.49 -16.08
N PRO A 376 30.73 -4.78 -15.27
CA PRO A 376 32.06 -5.08 -15.79
C PRO A 376 32.07 -6.22 -16.83
N GLY A 377 32.64 -5.91 -17.98
CA GLY A 377 32.76 -6.74 -19.17
C GLY A 377 31.45 -6.96 -19.92
N ASN A 378 30.37 -6.28 -19.54
CA ASN A 378 28.98 -6.59 -19.92
C ASN A 378 28.68 -8.10 -19.86
N GLY A 379 29.29 -8.77 -18.88
CA GLY A 379 29.22 -10.23 -18.76
C GLY A 379 27.81 -10.69 -18.42
N ALA A 380 27.46 -11.90 -18.86
CA ALA A 380 26.18 -12.49 -18.51
C ALA A 380 26.05 -12.63 -16.98
N VAL A 381 24.94 -12.14 -16.42
CA VAL A 381 24.63 -12.25 -14.99
C VAL A 381 24.70 -13.71 -14.54
N VAL A 382 25.45 -13.97 -13.47
CA VAL A 382 25.51 -15.29 -12.83
C VAL A 382 24.22 -15.48 -12.03
N SER A 383 23.47 -16.52 -12.35
CA SER A 383 22.28 -16.85 -11.58
C SER A 383 22.70 -17.39 -10.21
N ILE A 384 22.45 -16.60 -9.17
CA ILE A 384 22.69 -16.98 -7.77
C ILE A 384 21.66 -18.02 -7.32
N VAL A 385 22.12 -19.06 -6.63
CA VAL A 385 21.24 -20.07 -6.04
C VAL A 385 20.86 -19.61 -4.65
N SER A 386 19.59 -19.28 -4.44
CA SER A 386 19.08 -18.82 -3.15
C SER A 386 18.12 -19.83 -2.53
N VAL A 387 18.00 -19.79 -1.20
CA VAL A 387 17.03 -20.57 -0.42
C VAL A 387 16.18 -19.67 0.45
N GLN A 388 14.90 -20.00 0.56
CA GLN A 388 13.92 -19.22 1.33
C GLN A 388 12.77 -20.12 1.79
N PHE A 389 11.99 -19.68 2.75
CA PHE A 389 10.72 -20.32 3.05
C PHE A 389 9.76 -20.22 1.84
N GLU A 390 8.93 -21.25 1.64
CA GLU A 390 7.95 -21.27 0.53
C GLU A 390 6.84 -20.21 0.70
N ALA A 391 6.52 -19.90 1.94
CA ALA A 391 5.56 -18.89 2.37
C ALA A 391 6.16 -18.15 3.58
N PRO A 392 5.66 -16.97 3.97
CA PRO A 392 6.14 -16.23 5.14
C PRO A 392 5.53 -16.72 6.46
N TYR A 393 4.44 -17.46 6.43
CA TYR A 393 3.79 -17.99 7.62
C TYR A 393 2.91 -19.21 7.35
N VAL A 394 2.42 -19.82 8.42
CA VAL A 394 1.36 -20.84 8.39
C VAL A 394 0.59 -20.81 9.71
N SER A 395 -0.69 -21.18 9.68
CA SER A 395 -1.47 -21.47 10.90
C SER A 395 -1.66 -22.97 11.13
N VAL A 396 -1.82 -23.35 12.39
CA VAL A 396 -2.09 -24.71 12.83
C VAL A 396 -2.99 -24.66 14.07
N SER A 397 -4.03 -25.48 14.10
CA SER A 397 -4.83 -25.67 15.33
C SER A 397 -3.95 -26.30 16.42
N GLU A 398 -4.15 -25.95 17.68
CA GLU A 398 -3.36 -26.48 18.79
C GLU A 398 -3.54 -28.00 18.96
N ASP A 399 -4.74 -28.53 18.75
CA ASP A 399 -5.00 -29.98 18.59
C ASP A 399 -4.36 -30.63 17.36
N GLY A 400 -3.76 -29.85 16.48
CA GLY A 400 -2.91 -30.30 15.40
C GLY A 400 -1.70 -31.04 15.94
N THR A 401 -1.41 -32.24 15.42
CA THR A 401 -0.27 -33.03 15.96
C THR A 401 1.10 -32.41 15.63
N SER A 402 1.18 -31.64 14.55
CA SER A 402 2.43 -31.06 14.03
C SER A 402 2.15 -30.14 12.85
N VAL A 403 3.01 -29.14 12.65
CA VAL A 403 3.07 -28.30 11.44
C VAL A 403 4.21 -28.74 10.52
N THR A 404 4.03 -28.58 9.20
CA THR A 404 5.09 -28.84 8.21
C THR A 404 5.45 -27.56 7.48
N ILE A 405 6.75 -27.26 7.41
CA ILE A 405 7.31 -26.04 6.85
C ILE A 405 8.23 -26.43 5.70
N ASN A 406 8.09 -25.74 4.57
CA ASN A 406 8.87 -26.00 3.36
C ASN A 406 9.88 -24.88 3.13
N VAL A 407 11.12 -25.26 2.82
CA VAL A 407 12.19 -24.37 2.37
C VAL A 407 12.54 -24.76 0.93
N ILE A 408 12.43 -23.78 0.03
CA ILE A 408 12.62 -23.94 -1.41
C ILE A 408 13.99 -23.40 -1.83
N VAL A 409 14.45 -23.83 -3.01
CA VAL A 409 15.67 -23.36 -3.65
C VAL A 409 15.33 -22.77 -5.02
N SER A 410 15.89 -21.61 -5.36
CA SER A 410 15.57 -20.88 -6.60
C SER A 410 15.88 -21.68 -7.87
N GLN A 411 16.92 -22.50 -7.81
CA GLN A 411 17.34 -23.40 -8.88
C GLN A 411 18.24 -24.52 -8.35
N ALA A 412 18.60 -25.48 -9.20
CA ALA A 412 19.46 -26.59 -8.78
C ALA A 412 20.88 -26.07 -8.47
N PRO A 413 21.40 -26.26 -7.25
CA PRO A 413 22.74 -25.79 -6.93
C PRO A 413 23.79 -26.62 -7.66
N THR A 414 24.95 -26.02 -7.93
CA THR A 414 26.08 -26.70 -8.61
C THR A 414 26.97 -27.48 -7.65
N VAL A 415 26.91 -27.14 -6.36
CA VAL A 415 27.53 -27.83 -5.22
C VAL A 415 26.47 -28.06 -4.15
N ASP A 416 26.71 -28.99 -3.20
CA ASP A 416 25.78 -29.14 -2.08
C ASP A 416 25.77 -27.87 -1.23
N GLY A 417 24.57 -27.39 -0.91
CA GLY A 417 24.37 -26.21 -0.10
C GLY A 417 23.65 -26.52 1.20
N THR A 418 23.90 -25.74 2.25
CA THR A 418 23.23 -25.91 3.55
C THR A 418 22.70 -24.60 4.09
N VAL A 419 21.65 -24.67 4.92
CA VAL A 419 21.11 -23.56 5.71
C VAL A 419 20.54 -24.11 7.01
N ASP A 420 20.68 -23.37 8.11
CA ASP A 420 20.07 -23.70 9.39
C ASP A 420 18.72 -23.00 9.53
N VAL A 421 17.73 -23.73 10.01
CA VAL A 421 16.47 -23.16 10.49
C VAL A 421 16.56 -23.05 12.01
N SER A 422 16.43 -21.82 12.50
CA SER A 422 16.63 -21.45 13.91
C SER A 422 15.37 -20.82 14.48
N LEU A 423 15.03 -21.13 15.73
CA LEU A 423 14.00 -20.42 16.49
C LEU A 423 14.57 -19.07 16.96
N ILE A 424 13.83 -17.98 16.74
CA ILE A 424 14.19 -16.63 17.19
C ILE A 424 13.21 -16.12 18.25
N ALA A 425 13.58 -15.06 18.96
CA ALA A 425 12.72 -14.41 19.95
C ALA A 425 11.60 -13.59 19.28
N GLY A 426 10.63 -13.11 20.07
CA GLY A 426 9.50 -12.31 19.61
C GLY A 426 8.15 -13.04 19.52
N GLY A 427 8.15 -14.36 19.46
CA GLY A 427 6.92 -15.17 19.56
C GLY A 427 6.38 -15.27 21.00
N THR A 428 5.05 -15.40 21.13
CA THR A 428 4.36 -15.62 22.41
C THR A 428 4.31 -17.10 22.84
N ALA A 429 4.47 -18.04 21.90
CA ALA A 429 4.51 -19.47 22.18
C ALA A 429 5.85 -19.88 22.83
N ALA A 430 5.79 -20.74 23.83
CA ALA A 430 6.90 -21.26 24.60
C ALA A 430 7.32 -22.68 24.15
N GLU A 431 8.59 -22.82 23.77
CA GLU A 431 9.19 -24.13 23.49
C GLU A 431 9.10 -25.07 24.71
N GLY A 432 8.74 -26.33 24.45
CA GLY A 432 8.52 -27.35 25.47
C GLY A 432 7.15 -27.28 26.16
N THR A 433 6.36 -26.22 25.91
CA THR A 433 4.99 -26.06 26.40
C THR A 433 3.99 -26.14 25.24
N ASP A 434 4.19 -25.36 24.18
CA ASP A 434 3.23 -25.22 23.07
C ASP A 434 3.73 -25.92 21.79
N PHE A 435 5.06 -26.05 21.66
CA PHE A 435 5.70 -26.77 20.54
C PHE A 435 7.05 -27.37 20.98
N THR A 436 7.64 -28.24 20.15
CA THR A 436 8.98 -28.81 20.42
C THR A 436 9.99 -28.44 19.33
N PHE A 437 11.04 -27.71 19.68
CA PHE A 437 12.12 -27.31 18.77
C PHE A 437 13.49 -27.39 19.47
N ALA A 438 13.96 -28.62 19.69
CA ALA A 438 15.05 -28.88 20.63
C ALA A 438 16.43 -28.31 20.22
N ILE A 439 16.70 -28.11 18.93
CA ILE A 439 17.92 -27.49 18.36
C ILE A 439 17.63 -26.96 16.94
N ALA A 440 18.45 -26.02 16.47
CA ALA A 440 18.48 -25.61 15.06
C ALA A 440 18.61 -26.82 14.13
N GLN A 441 17.89 -26.77 13.00
CA GLN A 441 17.85 -27.87 12.02
C GLN A 441 18.59 -27.47 10.75
N THR A 442 19.67 -28.16 10.42
CA THR A 442 20.41 -27.96 9.17
C THR A 442 19.71 -28.68 8.02
N LEU A 443 19.30 -27.92 7.01
CA LEU A 443 18.77 -28.43 5.74
C LEU A 443 19.91 -28.53 4.72
N THR A 444 19.82 -29.52 3.83
CA THR A 444 20.83 -29.73 2.78
C THR A 444 20.18 -29.79 1.41
N PHE A 445 20.58 -28.89 0.51
CA PHE A 445 20.16 -28.84 -0.88
C PHE A 445 21.23 -29.48 -1.76
N ILE A 446 20.89 -30.63 -2.34
CA ILE A 446 21.84 -31.46 -3.08
C ILE A 446 22.10 -30.89 -4.47
N ALA A 447 23.36 -30.88 -4.88
CA ALA A 447 23.77 -30.46 -6.21
C ALA A 447 22.94 -31.13 -7.32
N GLY A 448 22.45 -30.34 -8.27
CA GLY A 448 21.64 -30.81 -9.39
C GLY A 448 20.17 -31.12 -9.06
N SER A 449 19.69 -30.80 -7.85
CA SER A 449 18.30 -31.00 -7.44
C SER A 449 17.59 -29.69 -7.09
N THR A 450 16.33 -29.56 -7.47
CA THR A 450 15.43 -28.46 -7.07
C THR A 450 14.42 -28.92 -6.03
N ALA A 451 14.71 -30.00 -5.29
CA ALA A 451 13.77 -30.55 -4.32
C ALA A 451 13.72 -29.68 -3.05
N SER A 452 12.53 -29.22 -2.69
CA SER A 452 12.29 -28.53 -1.42
C SER A 452 12.68 -29.40 -0.23
N GLN A 453 13.19 -28.77 0.81
CA GLN A 453 13.44 -29.40 2.10
C GLN A 453 12.25 -29.12 3.02
N THR A 454 11.94 -30.06 3.90
CA THR A 454 10.77 -29.98 4.78
C THR A 454 11.17 -30.16 6.23
N ILE A 455 10.63 -29.32 7.11
CA ILE A 455 10.74 -29.45 8.56
C ILE A 455 9.35 -29.77 9.11
N THR A 456 9.29 -30.69 10.08
CA THR A 456 8.06 -30.98 10.82
C THR A 456 8.26 -30.63 12.29
N ILE A 457 7.45 -29.70 12.81
CA ILE A 457 7.51 -29.25 14.20
C ILE A 457 6.27 -29.80 14.93
N PRO A 458 6.44 -30.64 15.97
CA PRO A 458 5.34 -31.08 16.81
C PRO A 458 4.71 -29.90 17.56
N ILE A 459 3.38 -29.84 17.56
CA ILE A 459 2.58 -28.94 18.38
C ILE A 459 2.09 -29.72 19.60
N ILE A 460 2.02 -29.05 20.75
CA ILE A 460 1.61 -29.63 22.03
C ILE A 460 0.25 -29.06 22.37
N ASN A 461 -0.78 -29.90 22.28
CA ASN A 461 -2.13 -29.54 22.71
C ASN A 461 -2.25 -29.53 24.24
N ASN A 462 -2.84 -28.47 24.80
CA ASN A 462 -3.20 -28.34 26.20
C ASN A 462 -4.74 -28.29 26.42
N THR A 463 -5.23 -27.61 27.45
CA THR A 463 -6.68 -27.48 27.76
C THR A 463 -7.01 -26.11 28.38
N ASP A 464 -6.05 -25.18 28.34
CA ASP A 464 -6.14 -23.88 28.98
C ASP A 464 -6.82 -22.94 27.98
N ASP A 465 -7.93 -22.32 28.39
CA ASP A 465 -8.62 -21.27 27.62
C ASP A 465 -7.73 -20.03 27.56
N GLY A 466 -6.84 -20.04 26.57
CA GLY A 466 -5.83 -19.03 26.30
C GLY A 466 -6.20 -18.14 25.13
N SER A 467 -5.27 -17.29 24.73
CA SER A 467 -5.32 -16.63 23.43
C SER A 467 -4.51 -17.44 22.42
N ASP A 468 -4.69 -17.18 21.13
CA ASP A 468 -3.80 -17.72 20.12
C ASP A 468 -2.34 -17.31 20.39
N LEU A 469 -1.40 -18.17 19.98
CA LEU A 469 0.03 -18.01 20.22
C LEU A 469 0.82 -18.16 18.93
N PHE A 470 2.05 -17.66 18.90
CA PHE A 470 2.91 -17.86 17.72
C PHE A 470 4.38 -17.98 18.09
N PHE A 471 5.16 -18.61 17.21
CA PHE A 471 6.62 -18.59 17.28
C PHE A 471 7.22 -18.30 15.90
N VAL A 472 8.46 -17.79 15.89
CA VAL A 472 9.12 -17.33 14.66
C VAL A 472 10.41 -18.08 14.41
N LEU A 473 10.61 -18.49 13.17
CA LEU A 473 11.82 -19.13 12.68
C LEU A 473 12.57 -18.21 11.74
N SER A 474 13.89 -18.38 11.64
CA SER A 474 14.74 -17.69 10.68
C SER A 474 15.72 -18.64 9.99
N LEU A 475 16.03 -18.36 8.73
CA LEU A 475 17.13 -18.99 7.99
C LEU A 475 18.46 -18.33 8.38
N THR A 476 19.46 -19.14 8.70
CA THR A 476 20.77 -18.67 9.15
C THR A 476 21.88 -19.63 8.70
N ASN A 477 23.15 -19.25 8.87
CA ASN A 477 24.31 -20.13 8.65
C ASN A 477 24.34 -20.82 7.28
N GLU A 478 24.04 -20.09 6.21
CA GLU A 478 24.09 -20.58 4.85
C GLU A 478 25.51 -20.93 4.41
N ALA A 479 25.63 -21.97 3.59
CA ALA A 479 26.90 -22.33 2.95
C ALA A 479 26.65 -22.90 1.56
N GLY A 480 27.35 -22.38 0.55
CA GLY A 480 27.21 -22.81 -0.85
C GLY A 480 25.90 -22.35 -1.52
N LEU A 481 25.15 -21.44 -0.89
CA LEU A 481 23.88 -20.84 -1.29
C LEU A 481 23.81 -19.43 -0.70
N VAL A 482 22.80 -18.65 -1.08
CA VAL A 482 22.45 -17.36 -0.46
C VAL A 482 21.04 -17.45 0.15
N ILE A 483 20.75 -16.72 1.23
CA ILE A 483 19.40 -16.63 1.78
C ILE A 483 18.56 -15.65 0.91
N GLY A 484 17.34 -16.06 0.55
CA GLY A 484 16.40 -15.25 -0.23
C GLY A 484 15.63 -14.26 0.66
N THR A 485 14.63 -13.59 0.08
CA THR A 485 13.90 -12.50 0.77
C THR A 485 12.90 -12.97 1.82
N THR A 486 12.46 -14.23 1.77
CA THR A 486 11.58 -14.83 2.79
C THR A 486 12.42 -15.70 3.72
N ASP A 487 13.15 -15.04 4.60
CA ASP A 487 14.11 -15.63 5.54
C ASP A 487 13.58 -15.70 6.97
N ILE A 488 12.43 -15.08 7.25
CA ILE A 488 11.65 -15.18 8.49
C ILE A 488 10.36 -15.96 8.21
N PHE A 489 9.93 -16.76 9.18
CA PHE A 489 8.71 -17.56 9.10
C PHE A 489 7.94 -17.63 10.41
N SER A 490 6.69 -17.16 10.42
CA SER A 490 5.81 -17.24 11.59
C SER A 490 4.94 -18.49 11.56
N VAL A 491 4.88 -19.21 12.68
CA VAL A 491 3.91 -20.29 12.90
C VAL A 491 2.89 -19.79 13.92
N TYR A 492 1.64 -19.64 13.48
CA TYR A 492 0.51 -19.25 14.31
C TYR A 492 -0.21 -20.50 14.81
N ILE A 493 -0.26 -20.67 16.13
CA ILE A 493 -0.95 -21.75 16.84
C ILE A 493 -2.31 -21.20 17.27
N LEU A 494 -3.37 -21.71 16.66
CA LEU A 494 -4.74 -21.32 16.93
C LEU A 494 -5.30 -22.19 18.05
N ASP A 495 -5.68 -21.57 19.16
CA ASP A 495 -6.22 -22.22 20.34
C ASP A 495 -7.55 -22.92 20.02
N ASP A 496 -7.71 -24.19 20.42
CA ASP A 496 -8.96 -24.94 20.21
C ASP A 496 -9.84 -25.05 21.45
N ASP A 497 -9.41 -24.46 22.56
CA ASP A 497 -10.10 -24.48 23.85
C ASP A 497 -10.87 -23.18 24.17
N THR A 498 -10.80 -22.17 23.29
CA THR A 498 -11.41 -20.85 23.44
C THR A 498 -12.89 -20.94 23.87
N ILE A 499 -13.21 -20.38 25.02
CA ILE A 499 -14.57 -20.40 25.57
C ILE A 499 -15.37 -19.22 25.02
N VAL A 500 -16.31 -19.52 24.12
CA VAL A 500 -17.28 -18.53 23.63
C VAL A 500 -18.41 -18.36 24.66
N PRO A 501 -18.74 -17.11 25.07
CA PRO A 501 -19.89 -16.84 25.92
C PRO A 501 -21.17 -17.48 25.39
N VAL A 502 -21.85 -18.26 26.25
CA VAL A 502 -23.09 -18.96 25.86
C VAL A 502 -24.29 -18.08 26.19
N GLY A 503 -25.00 -17.64 25.15
CA GLY A 503 -26.23 -16.86 25.31
C GLY A 503 -27.41 -17.65 25.87
N ASP A 504 -28.25 -16.99 26.67
CA ASP A 504 -29.59 -17.46 27.07
C ASP A 504 -30.70 -16.58 26.51
N ALA A 505 -31.03 -16.79 25.23
CA ALA A 505 -32.14 -16.09 24.58
C ALA A 505 -33.49 -16.36 25.26
N THR A 506 -33.63 -17.37 26.12
CA THR A 506 -34.92 -17.65 26.80
C THR A 506 -35.25 -16.66 27.91
N GLU A 507 -34.32 -15.78 28.28
CA GLU A 507 -34.55 -14.73 29.27
C GLU A 507 -35.38 -13.57 28.69
N LEU A 508 -34.90 -12.90 27.63
CA LEU A 508 -35.60 -11.79 26.97
C LEU A 508 -36.31 -12.17 25.66
N ASP A 509 -35.82 -13.18 24.94
CA ASP A 509 -36.30 -13.64 23.63
C ASP A 509 -36.37 -12.49 22.60
N VAL A 510 -35.18 -11.96 22.23
CA VAL A 510 -35.06 -10.85 21.27
C VAL A 510 -35.22 -11.39 19.86
N ASN A 511 -36.27 -10.96 19.17
CA ASN A 511 -36.64 -11.45 17.85
C ASN A 511 -36.74 -10.31 16.84
N TYR A 512 -36.12 -10.50 15.67
CA TYR A 512 -36.27 -9.58 14.55
C TYR A 512 -37.74 -9.54 14.09
N LEU A 513 -38.30 -8.34 14.00
CA LEU A 513 -39.68 -8.09 13.61
C LEU A 513 -39.77 -7.58 12.17
N ALA A 514 -39.10 -6.47 11.87
CA ALA A 514 -39.19 -5.79 10.58
C ALA A 514 -37.98 -4.89 10.32
N SER A 515 -37.76 -4.56 9.05
CA SER A 515 -36.90 -3.46 8.62
C SER A 515 -37.71 -2.46 7.80
N TYR A 516 -37.40 -1.18 7.93
CA TYR A 516 -38.03 -0.09 7.21
C TYR A 516 -36.98 0.85 6.62
N LEU A 517 -36.99 1.01 5.30
CA LEU A 517 -36.17 1.98 4.60
C LEU A 517 -36.74 3.40 4.79
N VAL A 518 -35.96 4.27 5.44
CA VAL A 518 -36.33 5.66 5.74
C VAL A 518 -36.18 6.50 4.46
N ASP A 519 -34.98 6.53 3.88
CA ASP A 519 -34.70 7.17 2.60
C ASP A 519 -33.59 6.45 1.84
N ALA A 520 -33.87 6.05 0.60
CA ALA A 520 -32.89 5.36 -0.26
C ALA A 520 -31.66 6.19 -0.64
N ASN A 521 -31.68 7.51 -0.44
CA ASN A 521 -30.56 8.41 -0.74
C ASN A 521 -30.13 9.25 0.47
N GLY A 522 -30.61 8.88 1.66
CA GLY A 522 -30.37 9.60 2.90
C GLY A 522 -29.63 8.74 3.91
N THR A 523 -29.86 9.04 5.19
CA THR A 523 -29.33 8.33 6.36
C THR A 523 -30.48 8.05 7.35
N ALA A 524 -30.19 7.22 8.34
CA ALA A 524 -31.06 7.03 9.51
C ALA A 524 -30.15 6.82 10.74
N GLU A 525 -29.80 7.92 11.39
CA GLU A 525 -28.71 7.99 12.38
C GLU A 525 -29.28 7.90 13.81
N ILE A 526 -30.17 8.81 14.21
CA ILE A 526 -30.78 8.90 15.54
C ILE A 526 -32.31 8.83 15.43
N THR A 527 -32.94 8.03 16.31
CA THR A 527 -34.40 7.88 16.36
C THR A 527 -34.95 8.15 17.76
N ALA A 528 -36.07 8.87 17.84
CA ALA A 528 -36.84 9.08 19.06
C ALA A 528 -38.30 8.63 18.90
N TYR A 529 -38.86 7.99 19.94
CA TYR A 529 -40.25 7.49 19.94
C TYR A 529 -41.15 8.30 20.88
N ASP A 530 -42.29 8.77 20.38
CA ASP A 530 -43.34 9.38 21.20
C ASP A 530 -44.50 8.39 21.46
N PRO A 531 -44.71 7.93 22.71
CA PRO A 531 -45.74 6.96 23.03
C PRO A 531 -47.16 7.52 22.91
N ALA A 532 -47.34 8.84 23.09
CA ALA A 532 -48.66 9.47 23.06
C ALA A 532 -49.26 9.52 21.64
N THR A 533 -48.42 9.76 20.64
CA THR A 533 -48.83 9.82 19.23
C THR A 533 -48.45 8.57 18.42
N GLN A 534 -47.66 7.66 19.00
CA GLN A 534 -47.08 6.48 18.35
C GLN A 534 -46.30 6.85 17.09
N ARG A 535 -45.43 7.86 17.21
CA ARG A 535 -44.59 8.34 16.11
C ARG A 535 -43.13 8.11 16.39
N LEU A 536 -42.37 7.83 15.33
CA LEU A 536 -40.92 7.92 15.33
C LEU A 536 -40.49 9.23 14.67
N PHE A 537 -39.46 9.84 15.23
CA PHE A 537 -38.73 10.96 14.65
C PHE A 537 -37.33 10.45 14.34
N VAL A 538 -36.92 10.48 13.08
CA VAL A 538 -35.66 9.90 12.61
C VAL A 538 -34.84 11.00 11.94
N THR A 539 -33.60 11.19 12.38
CA THR A 539 -32.68 12.12 11.69
C THR A 539 -32.31 11.56 10.32
N ASN A 540 -32.18 12.46 9.35
CA ASN A 540 -31.84 12.16 7.98
C ASN A 540 -31.09 13.38 7.40
N VAL A 541 -30.50 13.23 6.22
CA VAL A 541 -29.74 14.27 5.51
C VAL A 541 -30.60 15.53 5.32
N GLY A 542 -30.36 16.54 6.17
CA GLY A 542 -31.02 17.84 6.11
C GLY A 542 -32.50 17.83 6.52
N ALA A 543 -33.00 16.79 7.18
CA ALA A 543 -34.39 16.73 7.65
C ALA A 543 -34.59 15.77 8.83
N ILE A 544 -35.77 15.86 9.45
CA ILE A 544 -36.27 14.82 10.37
C ILE A 544 -37.49 14.17 9.73
N GLU A 545 -37.43 12.86 9.53
CA GLU A 545 -38.56 12.07 9.04
C GLU A 545 -39.48 11.67 10.21
N VAL A 546 -40.77 11.93 10.05
CA VAL A 546 -41.80 11.59 11.03
C VAL A 546 -42.58 10.40 10.50
N LEU A 547 -42.51 9.28 11.22
CA LEU A 547 -43.09 8.00 10.79
C LEU A 547 -44.24 7.57 11.71
N ASP A 548 -45.29 6.99 11.13
CA ASP A 548 -46.36 6.30 11.86
C ASP A 548 -45.87 4.95 12.33
N PHE A 549 -45.79 4.78 13.66
CA PHE A 549 -45.35 3.55 14.30
C PHE A 549 -46.50 2.86 15.05
N SER A 550 -47.76 3.13 14.70
CA SER A 550 -48.91 2.44 15.29
C SER A 550 -49.04 0.97 14.87
N ASP A 551 -48.33 0.56 13.81
CA ASP A 551 -48.15 -0.83 13.38
C ASP A 551 -46.67 -1.03 12.95
N PRO A 552 -45.80 -1.54 13.84
CA PRO A 552 -44.36 -1.65 13.58
C PRO A 552 -43.95 -2.55 12.41
N GLU A 553 -44.83 -3.45 11.96
CA GLU A 553 -44.59 -4.26 10.75
C GLU A 553 -44.94 -3.50 9.46
N ASN A 554 -45.67 -2.39 9.57
CA ASN A 554 -46.20 -1.63 8.43
C ASN A 554 -46.03 -0.11 8.64
N ILE A 555 -44.81 0.31 8.95
CA ILE A 555 -44.45 1.73 9.14
C ILE A 555 -44.75 2.54 7.87
N THR A 556 -45.29 3.75 8.03
CA THR A 556 -45.53 4.67 6.91
C THR A 556 -45.08 6.10 7.22
N PRO A 557 -44.61 6.86 6.23
CA PRO A 557 -44.20 8.25 6.45
C PRO A 557 -45.42 9.15 6.67
N LEU A 558 -45.33 10.07 7.64
CA LEU A 558 -46.35 11.05 7.98
C LEU A 558 -45.98 12.46 7.52
N ALA A 559 -44.74 12.87 7.79
CA ALA A 559 -44.23 14.21 7.48
C ALA A 559 -42.70 14.19 7.41
N THR A 560 -42.15 15.21 6.76
CA THR A 560 -40.71 15.51 6.74
C THR A 560 -40.55 16.93 7.26
N ILE A 561 -39.72 17.10 8.29
CA ILE A 561 -39.38 18.40 8.88
C ILE A 561 -38.06 18.86 8.26
N ASP A 562 -38.13 19.81 7.34
CA ASP A 562 -36.96 20.41 6.68
C ASP A 562 -36.20 21.30 7.68
N ILE A 563 -34.90 21.04 7.85
CA ILE A 563 -34.03 21.79 8.76
C ILE A 563 -33.19 22.87 8.06
N ALA A 564 -33.22 22.97 6.73
CA ALA A 564 -32.37 23.88 5.95
C ALA A 564 -32.57 25.36 6.29
N SER A 565 -33.70 25.71 6.91
CA SER A 565 -33.95 27.08 7.40
C SER A 565 -33.28 27.39 8.74
N PHE A 566 -32.74 26.39 9.43
CA PHE A 566 -32.16 26.48 10.77
C PHE A 566 -30.64 26.27 10.75
N GLY A 567 -30.12 25.34 9.95
CA GLY A 567 -28.69 24.99 9.91
C GLY A 567 -28.29 24.09 8.75
N SER A 568 -27.14 23.41 8.87
CA SER A 568 -26.59 22.51 7.84
C SER A 568 -26.97 21.05 8.01
N SER A 569 -26.90 20.52 9.22
CA SER A 569 -27.18 19.12 9.55
C SER A 569 -27.92 19.01 10.88
N VAL A 570 -28.67 17.93 11.06
CA VAL A 570 -29.33 17.57 12.32
C VAL A 570 -28.60 16.35 12.86
N GLN A 571 -28.01 16.49 14.04
CA GLN A 571 -27.17 15.45 14.65
C GLN A 571 -28.06 14.52 15.51
N SER A 572 -28.85 15.10 16.42
CA SER A 572 -29.68 14.32 17.34
C SER A 572 -31.12 14.79 17.42
N VAL A 573 -32.04 13.87 17.78
CA VAL A 573 -33.45 14.13 18.03
C VAL A 573 -33.92 13.44 19.31
N ALA A 574 -34.72 14.14 20.12
CA ALA A 574 -35.36 13.58 21.31
C ALA A 574 -36.80 14.07 21.44
N VAL A 575 -37.63 13.31 22.15
CA VAL A 575 -39.02 13.68 22.42
C VAL A 575 -39.42 13.41 23.86
N SER A 576 -40.07 14.38 24.50
CA SER A 576 -40.63 14.22 25.84
C SER A 576 -41.75 15.23 26.08
N ASN A 577 -42.79 14.84 26.81
CA ASN A 577 -43.91 15.72 27.19
C ASN A 577 -44.55 16.49 26.03
N GLY A 578 -44.59 15.89 24.83
CA GLY A 578 -45.14 16.50 23.61
C GLY A 578 -44.24 17.56 22.97
N ILE A 579 -42.97 17.65 23.36
CA ILE A 579 -41.93 18.50 22.79
C ILE A 579 -40.94 17.62 22.04
N VAL A 580 -40.75 17.89 20.76
CA VAL A 580 -39.67 17.32 19.94
C VAL A 580 -38.53 18.33 19.93
N ALA A 581 -37.32 17.87 20.22
CA ALA A 581 -36.10 18.65 20.22
C ALA A 581 -35.13 18.09 19.18
N ALA A 582 -34.47 18.98 18.42
CA ALA A 582 -33.47 18.62 17.44
C ALA A 582 -32.20 19.45 17.64
N ALA A 583 -31.04 18.80 17.69
CA ALA A 583 -29.72 19.42 17.70
C ALA A 583 -29.29 19.68 16.26
N ILE A 584 -28.96 20.93 15.93
CA ILE A 584 -28.72 21.37 14.56
C ILE A 584 -27.41 22.15 14.50
N ALA A 585 -26.48 21.68 13.67
CA ALA A 585 -25.23 22.35 13.39
C ALA A 585 -25.45 23.66 12.62
N ALA A 586 -24.66 24.68 12.94
CA ALA A 586 -24.62 25.91 12.17
C ALA A 586 -24.02 25.66 10.77
N THR A 587 -24.40 26.47 9.78
CA THR A 587 -23.87 26.34 8.41
C THR A 587 -22.35 26.40 8.32
N ASN A 588 -21.73 27.14 9.25
CA ASN A 588 -20.31 27.04 9.53
C ASN A 588 -20.18 26.26 10.85
N PRO A 589 -19.58 25.06 10.86
CA PRO A 589 -19.55 24.19 12.04
C PRO A 589 -18.83 24.83 13.24
N LEU A 590 -17.93 25.78 12.98
CA LEU A 590 -17.18 26.54 13.99
C LEU A 590 -18.01 27.60 14.74
N ASP A 591 -19.20 27.93 14.23
CA ASP A 591 -20.12 28.86 14.89
C ASP A 591 -21.03 28.09 15.87
N ASN A 592 -21.59 28.80 16.84
CA ASN A 592 -22.64 28.26 17.72
C ASN A 592 -23.80 27.67 16.91
N GLY A 593 -24.19 26.44 17.25
CA GLY A 593 -25.34 25.75 16.69
C GLY A 593 -26.66 26.07 17.38
N PHE A 594 -27.66 25.24 17.10
CA PHE A 594 -29.03 25.49 17.50
C PHE A 594 -29.72 24.24 18.05
N VAL A 595 -30.62 24.45 19.01
CA VAL A 595 -31.70 23.52 19.32
C VAL A 595 -33.00 24.05 18.77
N VAL A 596 -33.71 23.21 18.01
CA VAL A 596 -35.07 23.50 17.54
C VAL A 596 -36.07 22.66 18.31
N LEU A 597 -36.96 23.35 19.02
CA LEU A 597 -38.06 22.75 19.77
C LEU A 597 -39.38 22.94 19.01
N ALA A 598 -40.15 21.88 18.84
CA ALA A 598 -41.47 21.92 18.21
C ALA A 598 -42.47 21.02 18.95
N ASP A 599 -43.75 21.12 18.60
CA ASP A 599 -44.72 20.09 18.99
C ASP A 599 -44.53 18.81 18.15
N THR A 600 -45.18 17.72 18.53
CA THR A 600 -45.06 16.40 17.86
C THR A 600 -45.55 16.40 16.40
N ASP A 601 -46.26 17.44 15.96
CA ASP A 601 -46.66 17.64 14.56
C ASP A 601 -45.65 18.53 13.80
N GLY A 602 -44.52 18.92 14.42
CA GLY A 602 -43.50 19.80 13.85
C GLY A 602 -43.90 21.27 13.80
N ASN A 603 -44.95 21.70 14.50
CA ASN A 603 -45.41 23.08 14.48
C ASN A 603 -44.82 23.91 15.63
N ASN A 604 -44.99 25.23 15.50
CA ASN A 604 -44.59 26.23 16.50
C ASN A 604 -43.10 26.16 16.89
N PRO A 605 -42.17 26.11 15.91
CA PRO A 605 -40.76 25.94 16.22
C PRO A 605 -40.23 27.12 17.05
N THR A 606 -39.50 26.78 18.11
CA THR A 606 -38.70 27.68 18.94
C THR A 606 -37.24 27.33 18.73
N ILE A 607 -36.44 28.31 18.30
CA ILE A 607 -35.02 28.13 18.00
C ILE A 607 -34.23 28.75 19.14
N LEU A 608 -33.28 28.00 19.67
CA LEU A 608 -32.40 28.39 20.77
C LEU A 608 -30.96 28.21 20.32
N GLU A 609 -30.13 29.23 20.50
CA GLU A 609 -28.68 29.14 20.25
C GLU A 609 -28.00 28.40 21.41
N VAL A 610 -27.12 27.46 21.08
CA VAL A 610 -26.32 26.63 22.01
C VAL A 610 -24.84 26.69 21.63
N GLY A 611 -24.00 25.76 22.12
CA GLY A 611 -22.58 25.71 21.76
C GLY A 611 -22.32 25.33 20.30
N SER A 612 -21.06 25.36 19.89
CA SER A 612 -20.61 24.95 18.54
C SER A 612 -20.75 23.45 18.37
N LEU A 613 -21.24 23.03 17.20
CA LEU A 613 -21.52 21.63 16.83
C LEU A 613 -22.31 20.86 17.92
N PRO A 614 -23.59 21.20 18.16
CA PRO A 614 -24.43 20.44 19.08
C PRO A 614 -24.70 19.07 18.49
N ASP A 615 -24.14 18.04 19.13
CA ASP A 615 -24.16 16.69 18.61
C ASP A 615 -25.32 15.90 19.22
N MET A 616 -25.20 15.52 20.49
CA MET A 616 -26.23 14.78 21.21
C MET A 616 -27.15 15.69 22.04
N LEU A 617 -28.46 15.37 22.09
CA LEU A 617 -29.36 15.92 23.10
C LEU A 617 -30.25 14.89 23.80
N THR A 618 -30.62 15.16 25.06
CA THR A 618 -31.51 14.29 25.83
C THR A 618 -32.29 15.04 26.91
N PHE A 619 -33.51 14.57 27.20
CA PHE A 619 -34.32 15.11 28.30
C PHE A 619 -33.93 14.47 29.63
N SER A 620 -33.97 15.27 30.71
CA SER A 620 -33.85 14.70 32.05
C SER A 620 -35.05 13.77 32.35
N PRO A 621 -34.88 12.71 33.18
CA PRO A 621 -35.97 11.76 33.47
C PRO A 621 -37.27 12.37 34.00
N ASP A 622 -37.17 13.47 34.76
CA ASP A 622 -38.33 14.24 35.24
C ASP A 622 -38.95 15.17 34.18
N GLY A 623 -38.37 15.26 32.98
CA GLY A 623 -38.83 16.03 31.84
C GLY A 623 -38.77 17.55 32.02
N THR A 624 -37.94 18.03 32.96
CA THR A 624 -37.84 19.48 33.28
C THR A 624 -36.66 20.16 32.59
N LYS A 625 -35.66 19.41 32.13
CA LYS A 625 -34.48 19.93 31.43
C LYS A 625 -34.26 19.18 30.12
N LEU A 626 -33.67 19.87 29.16
CA LEU A 626 -33.07 19.31 27.96
C LEU A 626 -31.58 19.64 28.02
N LEU A 627 -30.72 18.61 27.89
CA LEU A 627 -29.27 18.74 27.90
C LEU A 627 -28.76 18.52 26.48
N VAL A 628 -27.68 19.22 26.12
CA VAL A 628 -27.06 19.21 24.79
C VAL A 628 -25.55 19.17 24.96
N ALA A 629 -24.91 18.21 24.33
CA ALA A 629 -23.46 18.12 24.20
C ALA A 629 -23.08 18.92 22.96
N ASN A 630 -22.11 19.82 23.09
CA ASN A 630 -21.64 20.63 21.98
C ASN A 630 -20.14 20.38 21.87
N GLU A 631 -19.75 19.64 20.84
CA GLU A 631 -18.39 19.12 20.68
C GLU A 631 -17.38 20.25 20.57
N GLY A 632 -17.65 21.24 19.72
CA GLY A 632 -16.71 22.32 19.46
C GLY A 632 -15.49 21.91 18.62
N GLN A 633 -15.64 20.96 17.70
CA GLN A 633 -14.56 20.47 16.82
C GLN A 633 -13.76 21.59 16.11
N PRO A 634 -12.46 21.38 15.89
CA PRO A 634 -11.60 22.32 15.19
C PRO A 634 -11.89 22.41 13.68
N SER A 635 -11.36 23.44 13.03
CA SER A 635 -11.34 23.53 11.57
C SER A 635 -10.43 22.47 10.95
N ASP A 636 -10.70 22.05 9.70
CA ASP A 636 -9.87 21.05 8.99
C ASP A 636 -8.36 21.35 8.96
N ASP A 637 -7.97 22.62 8.98
CA ASP A 637 -6.57 23.07 9.01
C ASP A 637 -6.02 23.29 10.43
N TYR A 638 -6.82 22.99 11.45
CA TYR A 638 -6.56 23.12 12.89
C TYR A 638 -6.18 24.55 13.33
N THR A 639 -6.55 25.58 12.56
CA THR A 639 -6.22 26.98 12.89
C THR A 639 -7.25 27.68 13.77
N ILE A 640 -8.48 27.17 13.81
CA ILE A 640 -9.56 27.63 14.68
C ILE A 640 -10.10 26.41 15.41
N ASP A 641 -10.08 26.50 16.73
CA ASP A 641 -10.50 25.42 17.63
C ASP A 641 -11.48 26.04 18.65
N PRO A 642 -12.81 25.94 18.41
CA PRO A 642 -13.84 26.38 19.34
C PRO A 642 -13.72 25.74 20.72
N GLU A 643 -14.42 26.27 21.73
CA GLU A 643 -14.50 25.59 23.03
C GLU A 643 -15.70 24.64 23.04
N GLY A 644 -15.46 23.38 23.40
CA GLY A 644 -16.54 22.45 23.70
C GLY A 644 -17.32 22.85 24.96
N SER A 645 -18.60 22.47 25.02
CA SER A 645 -19.50 22.92 26.10
C SER A 645 -20.73 22.03 26.27
N VAL A 646 -21.44 22.20 27.40
CA VAL A 646 -22.73 21.53 27.66
C VAL A 646 -23.82 22.58 27.86
N SER A 647 -24.89 22.52 27.07
CA SER A 647 -26.03 23.43 27.23
C SER A 647 -27.17 22.74 27.99
N VAL A 648 -27.72 23.42 28.99
CA VAL A 648 -28.87 22.97 29.78
C VAL A 648 -30.02 23.95 29.59
N ILE A 649 -31.16 23.45 29.13
CA ILE A 649 -32.35 24.23 28.79
C ILE A 649 -33.47 23.87 29.75
N ASP A 650 -34.00 24.85 30.49
CA ASP A 650 -35.21 24.65 31.32
C ASP A 650 -36.46 24.60 30.44
N VAL A 651 -37.08 23.43 30.35
CA VAL A 651 -38.28 23.19 29.53
C VAL A 651 -39.55 23.07 30.37
N SER A 652 -39.46 23.27 31.69
CA SER A 652 -40.57 23.09 32.64
C SER A 652 -41.76 24.02 32.40
N ALA A 653 -41.54 25.15 31.72
CA ALA A 653 -42.60 26.11 31.36
C ALA A 653 -43.46 25.67 30.15
N GLY A 654 -43.06 24.59 29.47
CA GLY A 654 -43.67 24.05 28.25
C GLY A 654 -43.38 24.88 26.99
N LEU A 655 -43.46 24.23 25.82
CA LEU A 655 -43.00 24.75 24.51
C LEU A 655 -43.26 26.24 24.26
N GLY A 656 -44.50 26.70 24.44
CA GLY A 656 -44.89 28.08 24.11
C GLY A 656 -44.32 29.19 25.01
N ASN A 657 -43.59 28.84 26.07
CA ASN A 657 -42.97 29.79 27.00
C ASN A 657 -41.44 29.68 27.06
N ILE A 658 -40.84 28.76 26.31
CA ILE A 658 -39.38 28.58 26.28
C ILE A 658 -38.77 29.69 25.42
N SER A 659 -37.61 30.18 25.85
CA SER A 659 -36.87 31.26 25.19
C SER A 659 -35.37 31.12 25.42
N GLN A 660 -34.56 31.95 24.75
CA GLN A 660 -33.11 31.98 24.95
C GLN A 660 -32.70 32.23 26.43
N ALA A 661 -33.57 32.86 27.22
CA ALA A 661 -33.27 33.12 28.64
C ALA A 661 -33.29 31.84 29.50
N ASP A 662 -33.81 30.74 28.96
CA ASP A 662 -33.92 29.45 29.64
C ASP A 662 -32.72 28.54 29.32
N VAL A 663 -31.81 28.97 28.45
CA VAL A 663 -30.56 28.27 28.10
C VAL A 663 -29.43 28.70 29.01
N THR A 664 -28.73 27.72 29.59
CA THR A 664 -27.48 27.92 30.34
C THR A 664 -26.39 27.06 29.71
N THR A 665 -25.33 27.67 29.19
CA THR A 665 -24.17 26.96 28.63
C THR A 665 -23.04 26.88 29.65
N LEU A 666 -22.57 25.67 29.90
CA LEU A 666 -21.49 25.31 30.82
C LEU A 666 -20.21 25.09 30.02
N ASN A 667 -19.08 25.62 30.49
CA ASN A 667 -17.79 25.52 29.82
C ASN A 667 -16.72 24.91 30.74
N PHE A 668 -15.59 24.55 30.14
CA PHE A 668 -14.48 23.89 30.84
C PHE A 668 -13.40 24.85 31.33
N ASN A 669 -13.60 26.18 31.29
CA ASN A 669 -12.55 27.16 31.59
C ASN A 669 -11.96 27.02 33.01
N ALA A 670 -12.72 26.46 33.95
CA ALA A 670 -12.24 26.17 35.31
C ALA A 670 -11.12 25.10 35.33
N PHE A 671 -11.02 24.29 34.28
CA PHE A 671 -10.08 23.19 34.13
C PHE A 671 -8.84 23.56 33.31
N ASP A 672 -8.82 24.70 32.59
CA ASP A 672 -7.65 25.13 31.80
C ASP A 672 -6.36 25.19 32.62
N SER A 673 -6.46 25.63 33.88
CA SER A 673 -5.32 25.69 34.79
C SER A 673 -4.90 24.32 35.37
N GLN A 674 -5.65 23.26 35.06
CA GLN A 674 -5.49 21.90 35.60
C GLN A 674 -4.98 20.89 34.54
N GLN A 675 -4.65 21.32 33.32
CA GLN A 675 -4.19 20.45 32.22
C GLN A 675 -3.14 19.42 32.67
N ALA A 676 -2.07 19.86 33.33
CA ALA A 676 -1.01 18.95 33.78
C ALA A 676 -1.49 17.89 34.79
N VAL A 677 -2.51 18.21 35.61
CA VAL A 677 -3.10 17.26 36.56
C VAL A 677 -4.01 16.26 35.83
N LEU A 678 -4.79 16.73 34.86
CA LEU A 678 -5.67 15.91 34.03
C LEU A 678 -4.88 14.92 33.17
N VAL A 679 -3.82 15.39 32.49
CA VAL A 679 -2.93 14.55 31.70
C VAL A 679 -2.24 13.50 32.56
N ALA A 680 -1.75 13.88 33.75
CA ALA A 680 -1.17 12.93 34.70
C ALA A 680 -2.19 11.90 35.25
N ALA A 681 -3.50 12.21 35.17
CA ALA A 681 -4.59 11.31 35.52
C ALA A 681 -5.08 10.46 34.33
N GLY A 682 -4.50 10.61 33.14
CA GLY A 682 -4.84 9.84 31.95
C GLY A 682 -5.85 10.48 31.00
N VAL A 683 -6.26 11.74 31.24
CA VAL A 683 -7.10 12.50 30.29
C VAL A 683 -6.22 12.96 29.13
N ARG A 684 -6.66 12.74 27.90
CA ARG A 684 -5.92 13.15 26.71
C ARG A 684 -6.23 14.63 26.41
N VAL A 685 -5.18 15.45 26.26
CA VAL A 685 -5.24 16.86 25.83
C VAL A 685 -4.05 17.08 24.92
N PHE A 686 -4.27 17.04 23.62
CA PHE A 686 -3.23 16.88 22.60
C PHE A 686 -3.43 17.71 21.34
N GLY A 687 -4.54 18.46 21.22
CA GLY A 687 -4.78 19.40 20.14
C GLY A 687 -3.64 20.44 20.04
N PRO A 688 -3.11 20.74 18.83
CA PRO A 688 -2.02 21.69 18.64
C PRO A 688 -2.21 23.06 19.31
N GLY A 689 -1.61 23.23 20.49
CA GLY A 689 -1.67 24.49 21.25
C GLY A 689 -3.02 24.78 21.92
N ALA A 690 -3.89 23.77 22.02
CA ALA A 690 -5.20 23.88 22.63
C ALA A 690 -5.12 24.08 24.16
N THR A 691 -6.07 24.84 24.69
CA THR A 691 -6.40 24.79 26.12
C THR A 691 -7.28 23.57 26.42
N VAL A 692 -7.44 23.21 27.70
CA VAL A 692 -8.39 22.14 28.07
C VAL A 692 -9.78 22.45 27.50
N SER A 693 -10.24 23.70 27.58
CA SER A 693 -11.58 24.06 27.08
C SER A 693 -11.77 23.91 25.58
N GLN A 694 -10.71 24.05 24.79
CA GLN A 694 -10.76 23.86 23.34
C GLN A 694 -10.66 22.37 22.99
N ASP A 695 -9.81 21.64 23.71
CA ASP A 695 -9.56 20.23 23.45
C ASP A 695 -10.68 19.29 23.94
N MET A 696 -11.54 19.72 24.87
CA MET A 696 -12.63 18.89 25.36
C MET A 696 -13.77 18.90 24.34
N GLU A 697 -14.12 17.72 23.80
CA GLU A 697 -15.21 17.52 22.83
C GLU A 697 -16.36 16.70 23.46
N PRO A 698 -17.38 17.34 24.06
CA PRO A 698 -18.56 16.64 24.59
C PRO A 698 -19.37 15.93 23.51
N GLU A 699 -19.52 14.63 23.66
CA GLU A 699 -20.16 13.76 22.66
C GLU A 699 -21.57 13.34 23.10
N TYR A 700 -21.69 12.47 24.12
CA TYR A 700 -22.94 11.83 24.52
C TYR A 700 -23.28 12.05 25.99
N ILE A 701 -24.57 12.11 26.34
CA ILE A 701 -25.04 12.44 27.71
C ILE A 701 -25.92 11.35 28.31
N ALA A 702 -25.54 10.88 29.50
CA ALA A 702 -26.41 10.10 30.38
C ALA A 702 -26.84 10.92 31.60
N VAL A 703 -28.14 10.89 31.94
CA VAL A 703 -28.70 11.64 33.10
C VAL A 703 -29.10 10.67 34.20
N SER A 704 -28.78 11.01 35.46
CA SER A 704 -29.16 10.19 36.60
C SER A 704 -30.68 10.09 36.80
N ASP A 705 -31.15 8.96 37.33
CA ASP A 705 -32.59 8.68 37.55
C ASP A 705 -33.34 9.78 38.36
N ASP A 706 -32.62 10.52 39.20
CA ASP A 706 -33.15 11.60 40.04
C ASP A 706 -33.01 13.00 39.42
N SER A 707 -32.57 13.08 38.16
CA SER A 707 -32.32 14.32 37.41
C SER A 707 -31.36 15.29 38.11
N GLN A 708 -30.46 14.80 38.99
CA GLN A 708 -29.51 15.67 39.70
C GLN A 708 -28.12 15.72 39.07
N MET A 709 -27.69 14.65 38.40
CA MET A 709 -26.38 14.57 37.76
C MET A 709 -26.52 14.22 36.28
N ALA A 710 -25.58 14.69 35.47
CA ALA A 710 -25.35 14.17 34.13
C ALA A 710 -23.87 13.78 33.96
N TYR A 711 -23.64 12.76 33.15
CA TYR A 711 -22.34 12.22 32.80
C TYR A 711 -22.20 12.36 31.29
N VAL A 712 -21.15 13.07 30.86
CA VAL A 712 -20.97 13.47 29.46
C VAL A 712 -19.67 12.88 28.95
N THR A 713 -19.72 12.05 27.91
CA THR A 713 -18.50 11.49 27.29
C THR A 713 -17.70 12.59 26.60
N LEU A 714 -16.39 12.42 26.64
CA LEU A 714 -15.39 13.26 26.00
C LEU A 714 -14.49 12.29 25.23
N GLN A 715 -14.96 11.88 24.05
CA GLN A 715 -14.54 10.63 23.41
C GLN A 715 -13.04 10.63 23.10
N GLU A 716 -12.57 11.64 22.38
CA GLU A 716 -11.17 11.84 21.96
C GLU A 716 -10.27 12.03 23.18
N ASN A 717 -10.81 12.60 24.25
CA ASN A 717 -10.11 12.81 25.52
C ASN A 717 -9.99 11.52 26.35
N ASN A 718 -10.69 10.44 25.96
CA ASN A 718 -10.83 9.18 26.67
C ASN A 718 -11.29 9.42 28.13
N ALA A 719 -12.28 10.29 28.30
CA ALA A 719 -12.75 10.77 29.59
C ALA A 719 -14.26 11.03 29.61
N TYR A 720 -14.80 11.35 30.78
CA TYR A 720 -16.15 11.90 30.93
C TYR A 720 -16.19 13.03 31.94
N ALA A 721 -17.11 13.97 31.73
CA ALA A 721 -17.39 15.08 32.63
C ALA A 721 -18.60 14.79 33.52
N ILE A 722 -18.55 15.23 34.79
CA ILE A 722 -19.69 15.17 35.72
C ILE A 722 -20.32 16.54 35.85
N VAL A 723 -21.61 16.65 35.55
CA VAL A 723 -22.39 17.89 35.62
C VAL A 723 -23.41 17.82 36.76
N ASP A 724 -23.33 18.74 37.71
CA ASP A 724 -24.36 18.94 38.73
C ASP A 724 -25.50 19.80 38.15
N LEU A 725 -26.67 19.19 37.96
CA LEU A 725 -27.85 19.82 37.36
C LEU A 725 -28.64 20.69 38.34
N SER A 726 -28.26 20.69 39.62
CA SER A 726 -28.82 21.56 40.66
C SER A 726 -28.09 22.89 40.74
N THR A 727 -26.76 22.88 40.58
CA THR A 727 -25.92 24.08 40.56
C THR A 727 -25.65 24.60 39.15
N LEU A 728 -25.83 23.76 38.13
CA LEU A 728 -25.46 24.00 36.74
C LEU A 728 -23.95 24.26 36.63
N GLU A 729 -23.15 23.31 37.09
CA GLU A 729 -21.67 23.37 37.05
C GLU A 729 -21.09 22.03 36.59
N ILE A 730 -20.04 22.07 35.76
CA ILE A 730 -19.18 20.92 35.51
C ILE A 730 -18.23 20.81 36.70
N THR A 731 -18.28 19.67 37.39
CA THR A 731 -17.62 19.46 38.69
C THR A 731 -16.28 18.73 38.57
N ASP A 732 -16.22 17.73 37.69
CA ASP A 732 -15.06 16.85 37.54
C ASP A 732 -14.90 16.39 36.08
N ILE A 733 -13.68 16.03 35.69
CA ILE A 733 -13.32 15.32 34.46
C ILE A 733 -12.54 14.07 34.88
N ILE A 734 -12.99 12.89 34.47
CA ILE A 734 -12.45 11.60 34.90
C ILE A 734 -12.06 10.78 33.67
N SER A 735 -10.82 10.26 33.65
CA SER A 735 -10.33 9.37 32.59
C SER A 735 -10.94 7.97 32.71
N PHE A 736 -11.22 7.33 31.57
CA PHE A 736 -11.59 5.91 31.52
C PHE A 736 -10.39 4.96 31.72
N GLY A 737 -9.16 5.47 31.69
CA GLY A 737 -7.95 4.65 31.77
C GLY A 737 -7.64 3.95 30.45
N LYS A 738 -6.96 2.80 30.51
CA LYS A 738 -6.56 2.02 29.33
C LYS A 738 -6.79 0.53 29.57
N LYS A 739 -7.22 -0.19 28.54
CA LYS A 739 -7.35 -1.65 28.55
C LYS A 739 -6.01 -2.31 28.25
N ASP A 740 -5.68 -3.39 28.96
CA ASP A 740 -4.44 -4.13 28.77
C ASP A 740 -4.64 -5.35 27.86
N HIS A 741 -4.20 -5.27 26.61
CA HIS A 741 -4.33 -6.36 25.64
C HIS A 741 -3.23 -7.42 25.75
N SER A 742 -2.31 -7.29 26.72
CA SER A 742 -1.34 -8.35 27.04
C SER A 742 -1.94 -9.49 27.86
N LEU A 743 -3.21 -9.36 28.25
CA LEU A 743 -3.95 -10.35 29.03
C LEU A 743 -4.80 -11.22 28.08
N PRO A 744 -4.82 -12.56 28.23
CA PRO A 744 -5.57 -13.45 27.34
C PRO A 744 -7.06 -13.12 27.19
N GLN A 745 -7.73 -12.72 28.27
CA GLN A 745 -9.15 -12.34 28.22
C GLN A 745 -9.42 -11.04 27.44
N ASN A 746 -8.38 -10.32 27.05
CA ASN A 746 -8.42 -9.10 26.25
C ASN A 746 -7.73 -9.30 24.89
N SER A 747 -7.53 -10.54 24.45
CA SER A 747 -6.94 -10.82 23.14
C SER A 747 -7.76 -10.20 22.01
N LEU A 748 -7.13 -9.99 20.86
CA LEU A 748 -7.78 -9.47 19.66
C LEU A 748 -7.05 -9.94 18.40
N ASP A 749 -7.74 -9.86 17.27
CA ASP A 749 -7.14 -9.96 15.94
C ASP A 749 -6.72 -8.57 15.45
N THR A 750 -5.47 -8.42 15.01
CA THR A 750 -4.81 -7.12 14.74
C THR A 750 -4.41 -6.88 13.29
N SER A 751 -4.67 -7.82 12.39
CA SER A 751 -4.11 -7.77 11.03
C SER A 751 -5.06 -8.37 10.01
N ASP A 752 -5.24 -7.70 8.88
CA ASP A 752 -6.05 -8.20 7.77
C ASP A 752 -5.25 -9.10 6.78
N GLU A 753 -3.95 -9.30 7.03
CA GLU A 753 -3.03 -9.98 6.11
C GLU A 753 -3.05 -11.52 6.19
N THR A 754 -3.80 -12.08 7.14
CA THR A 754 -3.93 -13.53 7.32
C THR A 754 -5.32 -14.04 6.92
N ASP A 755 -5.39 -15.25 6.39
CA ASP A 755 -6.64 -15.91 5.98
C ASP A 755 -7.35 -16.65 7.14
N PHE A 756 -6.92 -16.41 8.37
CA PHE A 756 -7.46 -16.95 9.62
C PHE A 756 -7.59 -15.85 10.67
N ILE A 757 -8.38 -16.10 11.70
CA ILE A 757 -8.47 -15.23 12.88
C ILE A 757 -7.31 -15.59 13.81
N PHE A 758 -6.51 -14.60 14.21
CA PHE A 758 -5.43 -14.70 15.16
C PHE A 758 -5.73 -13.84 16.39
N ASN A 759 -6.57 -14.38 17.27
CA ASN A 759 -7.05 -13.72 18.47
C ASN A 759 -6.01 -13.86 19.60
N ALA A 760 -5.00 -12.99 19.59
CA ALA A 760 -3.81 -13.11 20.43
C ALA A 760 -3.67 -11.98 21.45
N SER A 761 -2.86 -12.20 22.49
CA SER A 761 -2.42 -11.15 23.41
C SER A 761 -1.23 -10.38 22.84
N TRP A 762 -1.26 -9.05 22.99
CA TRP A 762 -0.28 -8.13 22.44
C TRP A 762 0.21 -7.12 23.48
N PRO A 763 1.45 -6.62 23.39
CA PRO A 763 1.98 -5.61 24.31
C PRO A 763 1.45 -4.19 24.00
N ILE A 764 0.14 -4.06 23.78
CA ILE A 764 -0.56 -2.82 23.42
C ILE A 764 -1.61 -2.46 24.47
N LYS A 765 -2.03 -1.19 24.50
CA LYS A 765 -3.09 -0.68 25.38
C LYS A 765 -4.22 -0.07 24.56
N GLY A 766 -5.46 -0.52 24.79
CA GLY A 766 -6.64 0.04 24.17
C GLY A 766 -7.13 1.28 24.91
N LEU A 767 -7.55 2.31 24.18
CA LEU A 767 -8.22 3.48 24.72
C LEU A 767 -9.74 3.27 24.64
N TYR A 768 -10.49 3.54 25.71
CA TYR A 768 -11.92 3.23 25.77
C TYR A 768 -12.75 4.09 24.83
N MET A 769 -12.54 5.42 24.90
CA MET A 769 -13.04 6.41 23.94
C MET A 769 -14.48 6.14 23.47
N PRO A 770 -15.44 6.18 24.40
CA PRO A 770 -16.80 5.84 24.07
C PRO A 770 -17.52 6.99 23.39
N ASP A 771 -18.20 6.67 22.29
CA ASP A 771 -19.25 7.50 21.72
C ASP A 771 -20.45 7.50 22.69
N ALA A 772 -21.22 6.41 22.76
CA ALA A 772 -22.41 6.38 23.60
C ALA A 772 -22.18 5.99 25.08
N VAL A 773 -23.01 6.57 25.96
CA VAL A 773 -23.08 6.25 27.39
C VAL A 773 -24.52 6.12 27.89
N SER A 774 -24.75 5.18 28.81
CA SER A 774 -26.04 5.00 29.48
C SER A 774 -25.89 4.90 31.00
N PHE A 775 -26.78 5.57 31.75
CA PHE A 775 -26.81 5.53 33.21
C PHE A 775 -27.84 4.52 33.71
N TYR A 776 -27.50 3.82 34.79
CA TYR A 776 -28.46 3.05 35.58
C TYR A 776 -28.01 2.94 37.04
N SER A 777 -28.93 2.60 37.93
CA SER A 777 -28.63 2.47 39.35
C SER A 777 -28.94 1.07 39.89
N VAL A 778 -28.02 0.52 40.69
CA VAL A 778 -28.20 -0.77 41.37
C VAL A 778 -28.03 -0.54 42.87
N ASN A 779 -29.08 -0.84 43.65
CA ASN A 779 -29.10 -0.67 45.10
C ASN A 779 -28.72 0.74 45.60
N GLY A 780 -28.95 1.78 44.77
CA GLY A 780 -28.65 3.17 45.09
C GLY A 780 -27.22 3.62 44.74
N THR A 781 -26.40 2.77 44.13
CA THR A 781 -25.14 3.16 43.50
C THR A 781 -25.38 3.41 42.02
N GLY A 782 -24.83 4.50 41.48
CA GLY A 782 -24.93 4.86 40.08
C GLY A 782 -23.81 4.25 39.25
N TYR A 783 -24.14 3.77 38.07
CA TYR A 783 -23.21 3.19 37.11
C TYR A 783 -23.43 3.82 35.74
N ILE A 784 -22.35 3.96 34.99
CA ILE A 784 -22.38 4.26 33.56
C ILE A 784 -21.91 3.02 32.80
N ALA A 785 -22.66 2.63 31.78
CA ALA A 785 -22.27 1.63 30.79
C ALA A 785 -21.90 2.38 29.50
N ILE A 786 -20.76 2.01 28.91
CA ILE A 786 -20.20 2.69 27.74
C ILE A 786 -19.93 1.69 26.61
N ALA A 787 -20.04 2.15 25.36
CA ALA A 787 -19.64 1.43 24.16
C ALA A 787 -18.22 1.89 23.77
N ASN A 788 -17.23 1.00 23.75
CA ASN A 788 -15.82 1.40 23.62
C ASN A 788 -15.36 1.47 22.16
N GLU A 789 -15.78 2.51 21.46
CA GLU A 789 -15.63 2.67 20.01
C GLU A 789 -14.21 3.01 19.56
N GLY A 790 -13.70 4.19 19.92
CA GLY A 790 -12.34 4.63 19.59
C GLY A 790 -12.16 5.65 18.47
N ASP A 791 -12.95 6.73 18.34
CA ASP A 791 -12.73 7.67 17.23
C ASP A 791 -11.48 8.57 17.34
N ALA A 792 -10.80 8.80 16.21
CA ALA A 792 -9.49 9.46 16.17
C ALA A 792 -9.59 10.87 15.60
N ARG A 793 -8.69 11.78 16.01
CA ARG A 793 -8.62 13.13 15.41
C ARG A 793 -7.77 13.15 14.15
N ASP A 794 -8.40 13.04 12.99
CA ASP A 794 -7.73 13.10 11.68
C ASP A 794 -8.28 14.21 10.76
N TYR A 795 -7.57 15.34 10.79
CA TYR A 795 -7.83 16.55 10.01
C TYR A 795 -6.68 16.84 9.03
N SER A 796 -6.93 17.68 8.01
CA SER A 796 -5.89 18.05 7.04
C SER A 796 -4.67 18.76 7.67
N GLY A 797 -4.88 19.46 8.79
CA GLY A 797 -3.85 20.16 9.55
C GLY A 797 -3.23 19.35 10.69
N TYR A 798 -3.81 18.20 11.05
CA TYR A 798 -3.36 17.36 12.16
C TYR A 798 -3.85 15.92 11.97
N ALA A 799 -2.93 14.95 11.92
CA ALA A 799 -3.26 13.54 11.82
C ALA A 799 -2.74 12.81 13.05
N GLU A 800 -3.65 12.23 13.82
CA GLU A 800 -3.34 11.46 15.02
C GLU A 800 -2.91 10.04 14.68
N GLU A 801 -3.62 9.41 13.75
CA GLU A 801 -3.46 8.00 13.44
C GLU A 801 -2.13 7.74 12.71
N ARG A 802 -1.45 6.68 13.11
CA ARG A 802 -0.28 6.10 12.45
C ARG A 802 -0.46 4.59 12.35
N LYS A 803 0.32 3.97 11.47
CA LYS A 803 0.58 2.54 11.51
C LYS A 803 1.78 2.26 12.41
N LEU A 804 1.87 1.07 12.99
CA LEU A 804 3.00 0.73 13.87
C LEU A 804 4.32 0.66 13.07
N ASP A 805 4.25 0.22 11.83
CA ASP A 805 5.41 0.07 10.95
C ASP A 805 5.89 1.41 10.32
N ASP A 806 5.07 2.48 10.40
CA ASP A 806 5.40 3.81 9.89
C ASP A 806 6.79 4.27 10.33
N ALA A 807 7.51 4.91 9.40
CA ALA A 807 8.89 5.33 9.62
C ALA A 807 9.06 6.42 10.70
N ASP A 808 7.98 7.17 11.01
CA ASP A 808 7.94 8.18 12.06
C ASP A 808 7.36 7.66 13.39
N TYR A 809 6.93 6.39 13.47
CA TYR A 809 6.51 5.72 14.71
C TYR A 809 7.60 4.76 15.20
N ILE A 810 8.47 5.25 16.08
CA ILE A 810 9.68 4.54 16.50
C ILE A 810 9.48 4.03 17.93
N LEU A 811 9.42 2.70 18.10
CA LEU A 811 9.34 2.08 19.43
C LEU A 811 10.67 2.19 20.18
N ASP A 812 10.63 2.41 21.50
CA ASP A 812 11.84 2.43 22.33
C ASP A 812 12.45 1.02 22.43
N PRO A 813 13.66 0.78 21.89
CA PRO A 813 14.34 -0.52 21.98
C PRO A 813 14.74 -0.90 23.42
N ALA A 814 14.68 0.02 24.39
CA ALA A 814 14.87 -0.30 25.80
C ALA A 814 13.63 -0.95 26.44
N VAL A 815 12.43 -0.76 25.85
CA VAL A 815 11.17 -1.37 26.27
C VAL A 815 10.84 -2.59 25.42
N PHE A 816 10.98 -2.48 24.09
CA PHE A 816 10.62 -3.53 23.14
C PHE A 816 11.88 -4.21 22.57
N SER A 817 12.05 -5.51 22.85
CA SER A 817 13.24 -6.28 22.41
C SER A 817 13.14 -6.86 21.00
N ASP A 818 11.93 -7.04 20.48
CA ASP A 818 11.65 -7.79 19.26
C ASP A 818 10.78 -6.97 18.29
N ILE A 819 11.17 -5.70 18.09
CA ILE A 819 10.42 -4.70 17.31
C ILE A 819 10.12 -5.20 15.89
N ASP A 820 11.09 -5.81 15.21
CA ASP A 820 10.90 -6.31 13.84
C ASP A 820 9.83 -7.41 13.76
N ILE A 821 9.63 -8.18 14.83
CA ILE A 821 8.58 -9.20 14.90
C ILE A 821 7.22 -8.57 15.20
N LEU A 822 7.17 -7.54 16.06
CA LEU A 822 5.94 -6.80 16.31
C LEU A 822 5.46 -6.10 15.02
N LYS A 823 6.37 -5.48 14.28
CA LYS A 823 6.10 -4.75 13.03
C LYS A 823 5.84 -5.64 11.81
N LEU A 824 5.79 -6.98 11.95
CA LEU A 824 5.31 -7.81 10.85
C LEU A 824 3.86 -7.44 10.52
N GLU A 825 3.51 -7.33 9.25
CA GLU A 825 2.14 -6.97 8.83
C GLU A 825 1.10 -7.97 9.30
N THR A 826 1.49 -9.25 9.40
CA THR A 826 0.65 -10.33 9.94
C THR A 826 0.50 -10.29 11.47
N ASN A 827 1.18 -9.35 12.14
CA ASN A 827 1.13 -9.10 13.57
C ASN A 827 0.52 -7.71 13.84
N LEU A 828 1.35 -6.71 14.15
CA LEU A 828 0.92 -5.36 14.49
C LEU A 828 1.35 -4.30 13.46
N GLY A 829 2.05 -4.65 12.38
CA GLY A 829 2.58 -3.67 11.42
C GLY A 829 1.53 -2.64 10.99
N ASP A 830 0.43 -3.14 10.44
CA ASP A 830 -0.72 -2.35 9.99
C ASP A 830 -1.70 -1.91 11.09
N ILE A 831 -1.50 -2.19 12.39
CA ILE A 831 -2.50 -1.77 13.40
C ILE A 831 -2.52 -0.23 13.52
N ASN A 832 -3.72 0.36 13.59
CA ASN A 832 -3.88 1.78 13.86
C ASN A 832 -3.49 2.13 15.29
N VAL A 833 -2.50 3.01 15.44
CA VAL A 833 -1.99 3.51 16.72
C VAL A 833 -2.12 5.04 16.78
N THR A 834 -2.18 5.58 18.00
CA THR A 834 -2.16 7.02 18.21
C THR A 834 -0.74 7.56 18.34
N ALA A 835 -0.43 8.65 17.62
CA ALA A 835 0.78 9.44 17.83
C ALA A 835 0.64 10.50 18.94
N ALA A 836 -0.57 10.68 19.50
CA ALA A 836 -0.83 11.68 20.54
C ALA A 836 -0.38 11.25 21.95
N SER A 837 -0.04 9.97 22.13
CA SER A 837 0.38 9.42 23.42
C SER A 837 1.21 8.14 23.26
N GLY A 838 1.96 7.78 24.29
CA GLY A 838 2.83 6.59 24.30
C GLY A 838 4.31 6.91 24.35
N ASP A 839 4.70 8.12 23.92
CA ASP A 839 5.99 8.76 24.19
C ASP A 839 5.91 9.52 25.54
N ALA A 840 6.37 8.90 26.61
CA ALA A 840 6.17 9.40 27.96
C ALA A 840 7.15 10.51 28.36
N ASP A 841 8.32 10.58 27.71
CA ASP A 841 9.36 11.56 28.03
C ASP A 841 9.64 12.61 26.94
N GLY A 842 9.00 12.46 25.78
CA GLY A 842 8.96 13.41 24.67
C GLY A 842 10.21 13.37 23.79
N ASP A 843 10.93 12.24 23.75
CA ASP A 843 12.17 12.10 22.99
C ASP A 843 11.99 11.55 21.57
N GLY A 844 10.75 11.21 21.19
CA GLY A 844 10.38 10.66 19.89
C GLY A 844 10.44 9.13 19.82
N PHE A 845 10.72 8.45 20.92
CA PHE A 845 10.56 7.00 21.07
C PHE A 845 9.31 6.69 21.90
N TYR A 846 8.57 5.65 21.52
CA TYR A 846 7.34 5.25 22.22
C TYR A 846 7.64 4.12 23.21
N GLU A 847 7.32 4.33 24.49
CA GLU A 847 7.41 3.32 25.56
C GLU A 847 6.12 2.49 25.68
N GLU A 848 4.98 3.02 25.23
CA GLU A 848 3.70 2.31 25.20
C GLU A 848 3.07 2.41 23.81
N ILE A 849 2.51 1.31 23.32
CA ILE A 849 1.71 1.27 22.09
C ILE A 849 0.25 1.45 22.47
N HIS A 850 -0.39 2.51 22.00
CA HIS A 850 -1.81 2.75 22.24
C HIS A 850 -2.62 2.58 20.97
N VAL A 851 -3.70 1.81 21.05
CA VAL A 851 -4.66 1.58 19.97
C VAL A 851 -6.01 2.17 20.29
N PHE A 852 -6.78 2.43 19.24
CA PHE A 852 -8.11 3.01 19.32
C PHE A 852 -9.17 1.97 19.64
N GLY A 853 -10.08 2.34 20.54
CA GLY A 853 -11.16 1.48 20.97
C GLY A 853 -10.68 0.33 21.85
N CYS A 854 -11.64 -0.36 22.46
CA CYS A 854 -11.36 -1.54 23.29
C CYS A 854 -12.12 -2.79 22.86
N ARG A 855 -12.87 -2.71 21.74
CA ARG A 855 -13.62 -3.83 21.13
C ARG A 855 -14.59 -4.53 22.11
N SER A 856 -15.17 -3.75 23.00
CA SER A 856 -15.92 -4.22 24.17
C SER A 856 -16.91 -3.15 24.64
N PHE A 857 -17.80 -3.53 25.57
CA PHE A 857 -18.46 -2.57 26.45
C PHE A 857 -17.89 -2.67 27.86
N SER A 858 -17.99 -1.58 28.62
CA SER A 858 -17.54 -1.52 30.02
C SER A 858 -18.58 -0.89 30.93
N ILE A 859 -18.49 -1.18 32.23
CA ILE A 859 -19.30 -0.58 33.29
C ILE A 859 -18.37 0.09 34.29
N PHE A 860 -18.61 1.37 34.55
CA PHE A 860 -17.91 2.15 35.57
C PHE A 860 -18.87 2.58 36.68
N GLU A 861 -18.36 2.67 37.90
CA GLU A 861 -19.08 3.38 38.96
C GLU A 861 -19.01 4.88 38.66
N ALA A 862 -20.17 5.53 38.56
CA ALA A 862 -20.30 6.81 37.88
C ALA A 862 -19.62 7.98 38.61
N GLU A 863 -19.66 8.02 39.94
CA GLU A 863 -19.08 9.11 40.75
C GLU A 863 -17.55 9.00 40.85
N THR A 864 -17.03 7.78 40.89
CA THR A 864 -15.61 7.51 41.20
C THR A 864 -14.75 7.15 39.99
N GLY A 865 -15.35 6.77 38.87
CA GLY A 865 -14.63 6.32 37.67
C GLY A 865 -13.96 4.95 37.82
N ASN A 866 -14.33 4.17 38.84
CA ASN A 866 -13.77 2.83 39.01
C ASN A 866 -14.38 1.89 37.97
N LEU A 867 -13.54 1.26 37.13
CA LEU A 867 -13.94 0.17 36.25
C LEU A 867 -14.45 -1.01 37.10
N VAL A 868 -15.70 -1.41 36.85
CA VAL A 868 -16.38 -2.51 37.55
C VAL A 868 -16.34 -3.79 36.71
N TYR A 869 -16.54 -3.65 35.40
CA TYR A 869 -16.55 -4.75 34.44
C TYR A 869 -16.12 -4.27 33.06
N ASP A 870 -15.41 -5.13 32.35
CA ASP A 870 -15.14 -5.02 30.92
C ASP A 870 -15.47 -6.38 30.29
N SER A 871 -16.07 -6.37 29.11
CA SER A 871 -16.42 -7.61 28.38
C SER A 871 -15.22 -8.30 27.72
N GLY A 872 -14.00 -7.79 27.89
CA GLY A 872 -12.80 -8.46 27.39
C GLY A 872 -12.84 -8.61 25.87
N ASN A 873 -12.63 -9.82 25.39
CA ASN A 873 -12.68 -10.19 23.98
C ASN A 873 -14.03 -10.80 23.56
N ASP A 874 -15.09 -10.71 24.39
CA ASP A 874 -16.39 -11.34 24.15
C ASP A 874 -16.91 -11.06 22.73
N PHE A 875 -16.84 -9.82 22.25
CA PHE A 875 -17.37 -9.46 20.93
C PHE A 875 -16.60 -10.11 19.77
N GLU A 876 -15.28 -10.21 19.87
CA GLU A 876 -14.42 -10.89 18.88
C GLU A 876 -14.79 -12.38 18.83
N VAL A 877 -14.82 -13.06 19.99
CA VAL A 877 -15.07 -14.51 20.03
C VAL A 877 -16.52 -14.86 19.66
N ILE A 878 -17.50 -14.03 20.05
CA ILE A 878 -18.91 -14.23 19.69
C ILE A 878 -19.11 -14.07 18.17
N THR A 879 -18.56 -13.01 17.57
CA THR A 879 -18.73 -12.76 16.13
C THR A 879 -17.95 -13.76 15.29
N ALA A 880 -16.75 -14.16 15.71
CA ALA A 880 -15.96 -15.21 15.08
C ALA A 880 -16.68 -16.57 15.09
N ALA A 881 -17.29 -16.94 16.23
CA ALA A 881 -17.98 -18.20 16.40
C ALA A 881 -19.40 -18.23 15.80
N ASP A 882 -19.95 -17.09 15.40
CA ASP A 882 -21.29 -17.04 14.82
C ASP A 882 -21.34 -17.82 13.50
N PRO A 883 -22.25 -18.81 13.35
CA PRO A 883 -22.30 -19.66 12.16
C PRO A 883 -22.62 -18.94 10.84
N SER A 884 -23.19 -17.74 10.93
CA SER A 884 -23.62 -16.93 9.79
C SER A 884 -22.72 -15.74 9.51
N LEU A 885 -22.10 -15.17 10.54
CA LEU A 885 -21.27 -13.96 10.48
C LEU A 885 -19.77 -14.23 10.58
N GLY A 886 -19.33 -15.37 11.13
CA GLY A 886 -17.89 -15.67 11.24
C GLY A 886 -17.15 -15.69 9.91
N GLY A 887 -17.85 -15.95 8.79
CA GLY A 887 -17.29 -15.85 7.44
C GLY A 887 -17.03 -14.41 6.95
N ILE A 888 -17.50 -13.41 7.67
CA ILE A 888 -17.29 -11.97 7.46
C ILE A 888 -16.80 -11.28 8.74
N PHE A 889 -16.10 -12.02 9.60
CA PHE A 889 -15.53 -11.50 10.84
C PHE A 889 -14.76 -10.19 10.62
N ASN A 890 -14.95 -9.22 11.53
CA ASN A 890 -14.39 -7.86 11.45
C ASN A 890 -14.55 -7.20 10.06
N ALA A 891 -15.73 -7.37 9.43
CA ALA A 891 -16.12 -6.63 8.24
C ALA A 891 -16.59 -5.21 8.59
N SER A 892 -16.28 -4.25 7.73
CA SER A 892 -16.85 -2.89 7.73
C SER A 892 -18.34 -2.93 7.39
N ASN A 893 -19.06 -1.85 7.71
CA ASN A 893 -20.45 -1.62 7.29
C ASN A 893 -20.62 -1.48 5.76
N SER A 894 -19.52 -1.25 5.02
CA SER A 894 -19.50 -0.98 3.56
C SER A 894 -19.13 -2.18 2.68
N ASN A 895 -18.86 -3.35 3.24
CA ASN A 895 -18.50 -4.56 2.49
C ASN A 895 -18.68 -5.83 3.34
N ASN A 896 -18.72 -7.02 2.71
CA ASN A 896 -18.76 -8.31 3.42
C ASN A 896 -17.44 -9.10 3.27
N ASN A 897 -16.30 -8.44 3.37
CA ASN A 897 -15.00 -9.11 3.31
C ASN A 897 -14.66 -9.70 4.68
N PHE A 898 -13.96 -10.83 4.68
CA PHE A 898 -13.38 -11.38 5.90
C PHE A 898 -12.17 -10.53 6.26
N LYS A 899 -12.13 -10.01 7.51
CA LYS A 899 -11.05 -9.21 8.08
C LYS A 899 -10.71 -7.98 7.24
N ASN A 900 -11.46 -6.89 7.43
CA ASN A 900 -11.10 -5.58 6.85
C ASN A 900 -11.06 -4.44 7.89
N ARG A 901 -11.25 -4.78 9.17
CA ARG A 901 -11.23 -3.86 10.31
C ARG A 901 -10.38 -4.40 11.46
N SER A 902 -9.65 -5.50 11.24
CA SER A 902 -8.89 -6.14 12.32
C SER A 902 -7.63 -5.34 12.64
N ASP A 903 -7.05 -4.67 11.64
CA ASP A 903 -6.00 -3.66 11.80
C ASP A 903 -6.54 -2.29 12.30
N ASN A 904 -7.85 -2.16 12.50
CA ASN A 904 -8.50 -0.97 13.03
C ASN A 904 -9.09 -1.24 14.43
N LYS A 905 -10.41 -1.04 14.59
CA LYS A 905 -11.16 -1.08 15.85
C LYS A 905 -12.07 -2.33 15.94
N GLY A 906 -11.94 -3.28 14.99
CA GLY A 906 -12.59 -4.59 15.02
C GLY A 906 -14.13 -4.54 14.93
N PRO A 907 -14.87 -5.13 15.88
CA PRO A 907 -16.34 -5.11 15.87
C PRO A 907 -16.98 -3.72 16.05
N GLU A 908 -16.25 -2.77 16.65
CA GLU A 908 -16.65 -1.36 16.87
C GLU A 908 -18.03 -1.18 17.53
N PRO A 909 -18.08 -1.22 18.87
CA PRO A 909 -19.28 -0.88 19.60
C PRO A 909 -19.49 0.63 19.64
N GLU A 910 -20.69 1.05 19.22
CA GLU A 910 -21.04 2.45 18.94
C GLU A 910 -22.10 2.96 19.94
N GLY A 911 -23.31 2.43 19.81
CA GLY A 911 -24.45 2.78 20.66
C GLY A 911 -24.59 1.89 21.90
N ILE A 912 -25.05 2.45 23.01
CA ILE A 912 -25.49 1.66 24.18
C ILE A 912 -26.68 2.29 24.90
N ILE A 913 -27.66 1.46 25.26
CA ILE A 913 -28.68 1.81 26.25
C ILE A 913 -28.83 0.73 27.32
N VAL A 914 -29.06 1.14 28.56
CA VAL A 914 -29.47 0.26 29.65
C VAL A 914 -30.93 0.53 30.00
N LYS A 915 -31.74 -0.53 30.08
CA LYS A 915 -33.15 -0.43 30.46
C LYS A 915 -33.51 -1.41 31.57
N GLN A 916 -34.26 -0.90 32.54
CA GLN A 916 -34.82 -1.68 33.62
C GLN A 916 -36.11 -2.35 33.13
N ILE A 917 -36.09 -3.67 32.98
CA ILE A 917 -37.25 -4.47 32.57
C ILE A 917 -37.65 -5.37 33.74
N GLY A 918 -38.74 -5.01 34.41
CA GLY A 918 -39.13 -5.63 35.67
C GLY A 918 -38.08 -5.38 36.77
N ASP A 919 -37.59 -6.45 37.39
CA ASP A 919 -36.58 -6.39 38.47
C ASP A 919 -35.14 -6.56 37.95
N GLN A 920 -34.91 -6.58 36.63
CA GLN A 920 -33.59 -6.77 36.01
C GLN A 920 -33.22 -5.58 35.11
N ALA A 921 -31.93 -5.29 35.00
CA ALA A 921 -31.37 -4.31 34.08
C ALA A 921 -30.70 -5.02 32.90
N TYR A 922 -30.93 -4.52 31.69
CA TYR A 922 -30.38 -5.08 30.46
C TYR A 922 -29.68 -4.01 29.63
N ALA A 923 -28.49 -4.32 29.13
CA ALA A 923 -27.74 -3.50 28.20
C ALA A 923 -27.97 -3.99 26.77
N PHE A 924 -28.23 -3.05 25.87
CA PHE A 924 -28.33 -3.24 24.44
C PHE A 924 -27.20 -2.42 23.80
N ILE A 925 -26.22 -3.10 23.21
CA ILE A 925 -24.99 -2.51 22.68
C ILE A 925 -24.97 -2.73 21.17
N LEU A 926 -24.78 -1.68 20.39
CA LEU A 926 -24.77 -1.74 18.94
C LEU A 926 -23.35 -1.93 18.43
N LEU A 927 -23.17 -2.73 17.38
CA LEU A 927 -21.91 -2.88 16.69
C LEU A 927 -22.04 -2.25 15.30
N GLU A 928 -21.37 -1.14 15.08
CA GLU A 928 -21.65 -0.27 13.93
C GLU A 928 -21.04 -0.83 12.64
N ARG A 929 -19.84 -1.44 12.69
CA ARG A 929 -19.27 -2.09 11.50
C ARG A 929 -19.91 -3.41 11.13
N ILE A 930 -19.62 -4.48 11.88
CA ILE A 930 -20.13 -5.82 11.55
C ILE A 930 -21.67 -5.86 11.60
N GLY A 931 -22.26 -4.95 12.38
CA GLY A 931 -23.70 -4.74 12.48
C GLY A 931 -24.32 -5.43 13.69
N GLY A 932 -25.58 -5.11 13.93
CA GLY A 932 -26.41 -5.78 14.93
C GLY A 932 -26.23 -5.26 16.36
N MET A 933 -26.75 -6.04 17.29
CA MET A 933 -26.89 -5.66 18.69
C MET A 933 -26.55 -6.84 19.61
N MET A 934 -25.63 -6.59 20.54
CA MET A 934 -25.30 -7.45 21.67
C MET A 934 -26.25 -7.15 22.85
N VAL A 935 -26.69 -8.18 23.56
CA VAL A 935 -27.63 -8.06 24.68
C VAL A 935 -27.07 -8.75 25.91
N TYR A 936 -26.99 -8.01 27.02
CA TYR A 936 -26.49 -8.49 28.31
C TYR A 936 -27.49 -8.20 29.43
N ASN A 937 -27.65 -9.12 30.38
CA ASN A 937 -28.21 -8.79 31.69
C ASN A 937 -27.09 -8.18 32.55
N VAL A 938 -27.28 -6.93 32.98
CA VAL A 938 -26.32 -6.13 33.77
C VAL A 938 -26.84 -5.86 35.18
N THR A 939 -27.81 -6.62 35.67
CA THR A 939 -28.39 -6.46 37.01
C THR A 939 -27.33 -6.60 38.10
N ASP A 940 -26.38 -7.52 37.92
CA ASP A 940 -25.13 -7.54 38.69
C ASP A 940 -24.03 -6.87 37.86
N PRO A 941 -23.69 -5.60 38.13
CA PRO A 941 -22.73 -4.84 37.32
C PRO A 941 -21.33 -5.44 37.32
N ALA A 942 -20.99 -6.27 38.32
CA ALA A 942 -19.70 -6.94 38.41
C ALA A 942 -19.66 -8.29 37.68
N ASN A 943 -20.82 -8.85 37.32
CA ASN A 943 -20.93 -10.12 36.60
C ASN A 943 -22.07 -10.07 35.56
N PRO A 944 -21.99 -9.21 34.53
CA PRO A 944 -22.92 -9.25 33.41
C PRO A 944 -23.01 -10.63 32.76
N VAL A 945 -24.18 -10.96 32.20
CA VAL A 945 -24.44 -12.24 31.53
C VAL A 945 -24.87 -11.97 30.10
N TYR A 946 -24.09 -12.50 29.14
CA TYR A 946 -24.44 -12.46 27.72
C TYR A 946 -25.72 -13.26 27.45
N LEU A 947 -26.66 -12.67 26.70
CA LEU A 947 -27.94 -13.29 26.37
C LEU A 947 -28.04 -13.65 24.89
N GLN A 948 -27.73 -12.71 24.01
CA GLN A 948 -27.96 -12.87 22.57
C GLN A 948 -27.17 -11.83 21.76
N TYR A 949 -26.80 -12.22 20.54
CA TYR A 949 -26.37 -11.32 19.47
C TYR A 949 -27.39 -11.45 18.35
N VAL A 950 -27.95 -10.33 17.91
CA VAL A 950 -28.92 -10.28 16.81
C VAL A 950 -28.44 -9.33 15.73
N ASN A 951 -28.50 -9.77 14.48
CA ASN A 951 -28.05 -8.99 13.33
C ASN A 951 -28.91 -9.34 12.11
N SER A 952 -29.45 -8.33 11.44
CA SER A 952 -30.32 -8.45 10.26
C SER A 952 -29.60 -8.17 8.93
N ARG A 953 -28.27 -7.97 8.99
CA ARG A 953 -27.38 -7.83 7.83
C ARG A 953 -27.37 -9.08 6.94
N GLY A 954 -27.16 -8.89 5.64
CA GLY A 954 -26.84 -9.96 4.71
C GLY A 954 -25.39 -10.41 4.86
N THR A 955 -25.17 -11.72 5.08
CA THR A 955 -23.88 -12.23 5.59
C THR A 955 -23.05 -13.03 4.60
N VAL A 956 -23.35 -12.97 3.30
CA VAL A 956 -22.63 -13.77 2.30
C VAL A 956 -21.24 -13.16 2.04
N PRO A 957 -20.13 -13.87 2.32
CA PRO A 957 -18.79 -13.32 2.15
C PRO A 957 -18.50 -12.91 0.70
N GLY A 958 -17.86 -11.75 0.51
CA GLY A 958 -17.46 -11.19 -0.79
C GLY A 958 -18.60 -10.70 -1.69
N ASN A 959 -19.87 -10.82 -1.26
CA ASN A 959 -20.98 -10.15 -1.93
C ASN A 959 -21.04 -8.67 -1.52
N PRO A 960 -21.71 -7.80 -2.31
CA PRO A 960 -22.09 -6.48 -1.83
C PRO A 960 -22.90 -6.56 -0.54
N GLU A 961 -22.66 -5.57 0.32
CA GLU A 961 -23.38 -5.30 1.54
C GLU A 961 -24.90 -5.20 1.27
N SER A 962 -25.71 -5.68 2.22
CA SER A 962 -27.17 -5.67 2.13
C SER A 962 -27.80 -5.91 3.50
N GLY A 963 -29.10 -5.67 3.62
CA GLY A 963 -29.81 -5.72 4.91
C GLY A 963 -29.68 -4.40 5.66
N ASP A 964 -29.70 -4.47 6.98
CA ASP A 964 -29.55 -3.31 7.86
C ASP A 964 -28.06 -3.17 8.25
N LEU A 965 -27.47 -1.99 8.01
CA LEU A 965 -26.02 -1.72 8.09
C LEU A 965 -25.74 -0.41 8.82
N GLY A 966 -24.73 -0.39 9.69
CA GLY A 966 -24.30 0.80 10.45
C GLY A 966 -25.24 1.19 11.59
N PRO A 967 -25.59 0.29 12.55
CA PRO A 967 -26.45 0.69 13.66
C PRO A 967 -25.73 1.67 14.61
N GLU A 968 -26.29 2.86 14.78
CA GLU A 968 -25.74 3.94 15.62
C GLU A 968 -26.72 4.35 16.73
N GLY A 969 -27.91 4.81 16.33
CA GLY A 969 -28.97 5.15 17.28
C GLY A 969 -29.78 3.94 17.76
N VAL A 970 -30.17 3.94 19.04
CA VAL A 970 -31.09 2.94 19.60
C VAL A 970 -32.21 3.58 20.42
N ALA A 971 -33.45 3.17 20.13
CA ALA A 971 -34.64 3.55 20.90
C ALA A 971 -35.29 2.31 21.54
N PHE A 972 -35.74 2.48 22.78
CA PHE A 972 -36.50 1.45 23.51
C PHE A 972 -37.95 1.87 23.69
N VAL A 973 -38.87 0.95 23.39
CA VAL A 973 -40.30 1.14 23.60
C VAL A 973 -40.78 0.16 24.67
N GLU A 974 -41.25 0.69 25.79
CA GLU A 974 -41.82 -0.10 26.88
C GLU A 974 -43.05 -0.90 26.40
N ALA A 975 -43.31 -2.06 27.00
CA ALA A 975 -44.46 -2.88 26.62
C ALA A 975 -45.78 -2.11 26.77
N ASP A 976 -45.93 -1.31 27.85
CA ASP A 976 -47.13 -0.49 28.14
C ASP A 976 -47.42 0.58 27.07
N ASP A 977 -46.37 1.08 26.43
CA ASP A 977 -46.44 2.13 25.42
C ASP A 977 -46.42 1.58 23.99
N SER A 978 -46.07 0.31 23.83
CA SER A 978 -45.91 -0.34 22.54
C SER A 978 -47.26 -0.67 21.87
N PRO A 979 -47.39 -0.41 20.56
CA PRO A 979 -48.57 -0.81 19.77
C PRO A 979 -48.79 -2.33 19.70
N THR A 980 -47.74 -3.13 19.89
CA THR A 980 -47.82 -4.61 19.84
C THR A 980 -48.15 -5.20 21.22
N GLY A 981 -48.07 -4.38 22.27
CA GLY A 981 -48.11 -4.82 23.65
C GLY A 981 -46.93 -5.70 24.06
N LYS A 982 -45.82 -5.64 23.33
CA LYS A 982 -44.52 -6.20 23.71
C LYS A 982 -43.49 -5.08 23.74
N ALA A 983 -42.47 -5.16 24.59
CA ALA A 983 -41.37 -4.21 24.51
C ALA A 983 -40.65 -4.34 23.16
N LEU A 984 -40.18 -3.22 22.61
CA LEU A 984 -39.49 -3.17 21.32
C LEU A 984 -38.14 -2.46 21.47
N VAL A 985 -37.16 -2.89 20.67
CA VAL A 985 -35.89 -2.20 20.44
C VAL A 985 -35.84 -1.80 18.97
N ILE A 986 -35.48 -0.56 18.69
CA ILE A 986 -35.41 0.00 17.34
C ILE A 986 -33.98 0.50 17.14
N LEU A 987 -33.29 -0.03 16.13
CA LEU A 987 -31.97 0.44 15.74
C LEU A 987 -32.10 1.33 14.51
N SER A 988 -31.45 2.48 14.54
CA SER A 988 -31.21 3.36 13.41
C SER A 988 -29.93 2.90 12.71
N ASN A 989 -30.04 2.49 11.45
CA ASN A 989 -28.93 1.93 10.67
C ASN A 989 -28.54 2.96 9.60
N GLU A 990 -27.49 3.72 9.88
CA GLU A 990 -27.12 4.96 9.20
C GLU A 990 -26.74 4.70 7.74
N VAL A 991 -25.78 3.81 7.51
CA VAL A 991 -25.27 3.43 6.17
C VAL A 991 -26.35 2.87 5.26
N SER A 992 -27.26 2.05 5.80
CA SER A 992 -28.37 1.47 5.02
C SER A 992 -29.61 2.37 4.94
N ALA A 993 -29.61 3.48 5.68
CA ALA A 993 -30.76 4.37 5.89
C ALA A 993 -32.04 3.62 6.30
N THR A 994 -31.90 2.61 7.16
CA THR A 994 -33.01 1.75 7.60
C THR A 994 -33.22 1.79 9.10
N LEU A 995 -34.45 1.49 9.53
CA LEU A 995 -34.74 1.12 10.91
C LEU A 995 -34.89 -0.39 11.00
N SER A 996 -34.24 -1.02 11.97
CA SER A 996 -34.43 -2.44 12.29
C SER A 996 -35.15 -2.58 13.64
N ILE A 997 -36.25 -3.32 13.65
CA ILE A 997 -37.16 -3.42 14.79
C ILE A 997 -37.08 -4.83 15.35
N TYR A 998 -36.87 -4.92 16.66
CA TYR A 998 -36.80 -6.17 17.41
C TYR A 998 -37.89 -6.18 18.50
N SER A 999 -38.57 -7.31 18.68
CA SER A 999 -39.51 -7.53 19.78
C SER A 999 -38.86 -8.34 20.90
N LEU A 1000 -39.18 -7.99 22.14
CA LEU A 1000 -38.83 -8.76 23.33
C LEU A 1000 -40.01 -9.66 23.69
N ASP A 1001 -39.99 -10.90 23.22
CA ASP A 1001 -41.17 -11.77 23.20
C ASP A 1001 -41.58 -12.30 24.58
N ASN A 1002 -40.65 -12.29 25.55
CA ASN A 1002 -40.94 -12.59 26.95
C ASN A 1002 -41.38 -11.38 27.77
N VAL A 1003 -41.31 -10.17 27.20
CA VAL A 1003 -41.70 -8.92 27.85
C VAL A 1003 -43.02 -8.45 27.24
N VAL A 1004 -44.12 -8.96 27.78
CA VAL A 1004 -45.47 -8.71 27.26
C VAL A 1004 -46.34 -7.92 28.23
N LEU A 1005 -47.21 -7.07 27.69
CA LEU A 1005 -48.37 -6.56 28.37
C LEU A 1005 -49.28 -7.71 28.74
N SER A 1006 -49.20 -8.17 29.99
CA SER A 1006 -50.09 -9.22 30.41
C SER A 1006 -51.51 -8.66 30.56
N VAL A 1007 -52.44 -9.20 29.78
CA VAL A 1007 -53.87 -9.22 30.15
C VAL A 1007 -54.15 -10.24 31.27
N ASN A 1008 -53.11 -10.88 31.82
CA ASN A 1008 -53.21 -11.97 32.79
C ASN A 1008 -52.53 -11.71 34.15
N ASP A 1009 -51.80 -10.61 34.39
CA ASP A 1009 -51.26 -10.30 35.74
C ASP A 1009 -52.17 -9.43 36.60
N ASN A 1010 -53.48 -9.46 36.33
CA ASN A 1010 -54.48 -9.24 37.37
C ASN A 1010 -54.89 -10.53 38.12
N GLU A 1011 -53.99 -11.52 38.20
CA GLU A 1011 -53.75 -12.16 39.51
C GLU A 1011 -52.65 -11.41 40.28
N LEU A 1012 -52.75 -10.07 40.34
CA LEU A 1012 -52.18 -9.31 41.44
C LEU A 1012 -52.59 -10.02 42.74
N ALA A 1013 -51.58 -10.50 43.46
CA ALA A 1013 -51.55 -10.51 44.90
C ALA A 1013 -51.85 -9.09 45.39
N SER A 1014 -53.12 -8.68 45.31
CA SER A 1014 -53.54 -7.40 45.80
C SER A 1014 -53.20 -7.34 47.28
N ASN A 1015 -52.62 -6.23 47.71
CA ASN A 1015 -52.63 -5.86 49.13
C ASN A 1015 -54.06 -5.66 49.67
N ASP A 1016 -55.09 -5.87 48.84
CA ASP A 1016 -56.51 -6.01 49.17
C ASP A 1016 -57.01 -7.46 49.31
N SER A 1017 -56.14 -8.46 49.12
CA SER A 1017 -56.44 -9.87 49.34
C SER A 1017 -56.75 -10.15 50.81
N PHE A 1018 -57.67 -11.08 51.05
CA PHE A 1018 -58.03 -11.56 52.38
C PHE A 1018 -57.65 -13.04 52.52
N LYS A 1019 -57.14 -13.45 53.67
CA LYS A 1019 -56.87 -14.85 54.00
C LYS A 1019 -58.07 -15.46 54.72
N VAL A 1020 -58.35 -16.74 54.45
CA VAL A 1020 -59.38 -17.53 55.14
C VAL A 1020 -58.72 -18.57 56.03
N TYR A 1021 -59.02 -18.56 57.33
CA TYR A 1021 -58.45 -19.51 58.30
C TYR A 1021 -59.49 -19.92 59.37
N PRO A 1022 -59.56 -21.20 59.80
CA PRO A 1022 -58.84 -22.34 59.23
C PRO A 1022 -59.37 -22.71 57.85
N ASN A 1023 -58.49 -23.19 56.99
CA ASN A 1023 -58.82 -23.73 55.67
C ASN A 1023 -57.86 -24.89 55.37
N PRO A 1024 -58.29 -26.17 55.44
CA PRO A 1024 -59.69 -26.62 55.52
C PRO A 1024 -60.42 -26.30 56.84
N ALA A 1025 -61.73 -26.12 56.78
CA ALA A 1025 -62.61 -25.73 57.89
C ALA A 1025 -63.61 -26.84 58.26
N GLU A 1026 -63.85 -27.06 59.56
CA GLU A 1026 -64.91 -27.94 60.09
C GLU A 1026 -66.07 -27.15 60.72
N GLY A 1027 -65.91 -25.83 60.86
CA GLY A 1027 -66.84 -25.02 61.64
C GLY A 1027 -66.83 -23.54 61.27
N ARG A 1028 -66.29 -22.67 62.12
CA ARG A 1028 -66.19 -21.23 61.83
C ARG A 1028 -64.88 -20.92 61.13
N ILE A 1029 -64.94 -20.10 60.08
CA ILE A 1029 -63.78 -19.50 59.40
C ILE A 1029 -63.66 -18.02 59.74
N PHE A 1030 -62.45 -17.51 59.70
CA PHE A 1030 -62.07 -16.12 59.97
C PHE A 1030 -61.36 -15.54 58.76
N PHE A 1031 -61.53 -14.23 58.57
CA PHE A 1031 -60.92 -13.47 57.49
C PHE A 1031 -59.86 -12.52 58.04
N SER A 1032 -58.77 -12.32 57.29
CA SER A 1032 -57.70 -11.40 57.71
C SER A 1032 -58.11 -9.92 57.72
N LYS A 1033 -59.27 -9.57 57.12
CA LYS A 1033 -59.87 -8.23 57.13
C LYS A 1033 -61.40 -8.37 57.24
N PRO A 1034 -62.11 -7.49 57.98
CA PRO A 1034 -63.57 -7.43 57.91
C PRO A 1034 -64.04 -6.87 56.56
N ASP A 1035 -65.01 -7.54 55.92
CA ASP A 1035 -65.62 -7.12 54.65
C ASP A 1035 -66.99 -7.82 54.49
N SER A 1036 -67.74 -7.50 53.44
CA SER A 1036 -68.88 -8.29 53.00
C SER A 1036 -68.42 -9.47 52.15
N TYR A 1037 -68.79 -10.68 52.54
CA TYR A 1037 -68.35 -11.94 51.91
C TYR A 1037 -69.53 -12.78 51.43
N VAL A 1038 -69.38 -13.40 50.27
CA VAL A 1038 -70.30 -14.37 49.70
C VAL A 1038 -69.56 -15.68 49.43
N VAL A 1039 -70.22 -16.81 49.66
CA VAL A 1039 -69.65 -18.15 49.45
C VAL A 1039 -70.47 -18.86 48.39
N PHE A 1040 -69.81 -19.39 47.37
CA PHE A 1040 -70.40 -20.17 46.28
C PHE A 1040 -69.93 -21.62 46.34
N ASP A 1041 -70.79 -22.55 45.94
CA ASP A 1041 -70.34 -23.92 45.63
C ASP A 1041 -69.65 -23.99 44.25
N MET A 1042 -69.05 -25.14 43.92
CA MET A 1042 -68.35 -25.34 42.64
C MET A 1042 -69.26 -25.28 41.40
N LEU A 1043 -70.59 -25.26 41.57
CA LEU A 1043 -71.55 -25.05 40.47
C LEU A 1043 -71.93 -23.56 40.32
N GLY A 1044 -71.29 -22.67 41.08
CA GLY A 1044 -71.56 -21.23 41.08
C GLY A 1044 -72.83 -20.82 41.83
N ARG A 1045 -73.43 -21.71 42.64
CA ARG A 1045 -74.63 -21.38 43.42
C ARG A 1045 -74.22 -20.70 44.73
N LEU A 1046 -74.85 -19.57 45.04
CA LEU A 1046 -74.65 -18.85 46.30
C LEU A 1046 -75.16 -19.69 47.48
N VAL A 1047 -74.31 -19.97 48.46
CA VAL A 1047 -74.64 -20.76 49.66
C VAL A 1047 -74.62 -19.94 50.96
N ILE A 1048 -73.78 -18.92 51.08
CA ILE A 1048 -73.72 -18.01 52.23
C ILE A 1048 -73.48 -16.58 51.74
N SER A 1049 -74.09 -15.58 52.40
CA SER A 1049 -73.81 -14.16 52.19
C SER A 1049 -73.86 -13.43 53.54
N GLU A 1050 -72.79 -12.75 53.89
CA GLU A 1050 -72.63 -12.00 55.14
C GLU A 1050 -72.04 -10.62 54.83
N LYS A 1051 -72.46 -9.58 55.56
CA LYS A 1051 -71.99 -8.20 55.34
C LYS A 1051 -71.15 -7.71 56.51
N GLU A 1052 -70.07 -6.99 56.21
CA GLU A 1052 -69.17 -6.37 57.19
C GLU A 1052 -68.74 -7.33 58.32
N THR A 1053 -68.33 -8.55 57.97
CA THR A 1053 -67.96 -9.60 58.92
C THR A 1053 -66.48 -9.94 58.83
N ALA A 1054 -65.90 -10.35 59.96
CA ALA A 1054 -64.55 -10.94 60.03
C ALA A 1054 -64.58 -12.49 60.15
N SER A 1055 -65.77 -13.11 60.15
CA SER A 1055 -65.91 -14.57 60.27
C SER A 1055 -67.24 -15.11 59.73
N ILE A 1056 -67.26 -16.36 59.27
CA ILE A 1056 -68.48 -17.06 58.79
C ILE A 1056 -68.56 -18.44 59.43
N ASN A 1057 -69.78 -18.87 59.81
CA ASN A 1057 -70.01 -20.24 60.24
C ASN A 1057 -70.35 -21.14 59.05
N VAL A 1058 -69.47 -22.10 58.74
CA VAL A 1058 -69.61 -23.05 57.63
C VAL A 1058 -69.98 -24.47 58.09
N SER A 1059 -70.32 -24.67 59.37
CA SER A 1059 -70.68 -25.99 59.94
C SER A 1059 -71.90 -26.66 59.26
N ASN A 1060 -72.73 -25.88 58.56
CA ASN A 1060 -73.92 -26.38 57.85
C ASN A 1060 -73.66 -26.66 56.36
N LEU A 1061 -72.45 -26.39 55.86
CA LEU A 1061 -72.06 -26.73 54.50
C LEU A 1061 -71.66 -28.21 54.42
N ILE A 1062 -71.90 -28.83 53.26
CA ILE A 1062 -71.48 -30.21 53.01
C ILE A 1062 -69.97 -30.21 52.75
N ALA A 1063 -69.27 -31.28 53.14
CA ALA A 1063 -67.86 -31.43 52.84
C ALA A 1063 -67.58 -31.25 51.33
N GLY A 1064 -66.65 -30.36 50.98
CA GLY A 1064 -66.42 -29.97 49.59
C GLY A 1064 -65.58 -28.71 49.43
N THR A 1065 -65.34 -28.33 48.18
CA THR A 1065 -64.66 -27.07 47.83
C THR A 1065 -65.70 -26.00 47.55
N TYR A 1066 -65.43 -24.79 48.03
CA TYR A 1066 -66.23 -23.59 47.87
C TYR A 1066 -65.35 -22.42 47.45
N ILE A 1067 -65.95 -21.39 46.87
CA ILE A 1067 -65.30 -20.13 46.52
C ILE A 1067 -65.89 -19.02 47.40
N VAL A 1068 -65.06 -18.37 48.21
CA VAL A 1068 -65.44 -17.20 49.01
C VAL A 1068 -65.03 -15.95 48.24
N LYS A 1069 -65.95 -15.02 47.99
CA LYS A 1069 -65.69 -13.76 47.28
C LYS A 1069 -66.07 -12.57 48.16
N ASN A 1070 -65.23 -11.54 48.21
CA ASN A 1070 -65.50 -10.33 48.99
C ASN A 1070 -66.27 -9.26 48.18
N SER A 1071 -66.57 -8.11 48.79
CA SER A 1071 -67.33 -7.02 48.16
C SER A 1071 -66.62 -6.40 46.96
N LYS A 1072 -65.28 -6.42 46.97
CA LYS A 1072 -64.39 -5.96 45.88
C LYS A 1072 -64.25 -6.98 44.73
N GLY A 1073 -64.83 -8.16 44.88
CA GLY A 1073 -64.82 -9.20 43.87
C GLY A 1073 -63.62 -10.16 43.90
N ILE A 1074 -62.74 -10.03 44.88
CA ILE A 1074 -61.59 -10.93 45.12
C ILE A 1074 -62.11 -12.25 45.68
N SER A 1075 -61.59 -13.36 45.18
CA SER A 1075 -62.05 -14.71 45.55
C SER A 1075 -60.94 -15.55 46.21
N GLN A 1076 -61.32 -16.45 47.11
CA GLN A 1076 -60.46 -17.39 47.83
C GLN A 1076 -61.08 -18.79 47.85
N LYS A 1077 -60.27 -19.82 47.67
CA LYS A 1077 -60.71 -21.22 47.81
C LYS A 1077 -60.95 -21.55 49.27
N LEU A 1078 -62.09 -22.15 49.60
CA LEU A 1078 -62.40 -22.70 50.92
C LEU A 1078 -62.67 -24.20 50.81
N ILE A 1079 -62.05 -24.99 51.67
CA ILE A 1079 -62.31 -26.43 51.79
C ILE A 1079 -63.09 -26.65 53.08
N VAL A 1080 -64.31 -27.20 53.00
CA VAL A 1080 -65.08 -27.64 54.17
C VAL A 1080 -64.91 -29.15 54.32
N LYS A 1081 -64.57 -29.61 55.52
CA LYS A 1081 -64.35 -31.03 55.85
C LYS A 1081 -65.60 -31.74 56.32
#